data_AF-A0A9P1CZX4-F1
#
_entry.id   AF-A0A9P1CZX4-F1
#
_cell.length_a   1.000
_cell.length_b   1.000
_cell.length_c   1.000
_cell.angle_alpha   90.00
_cell.angle_beta   90.00
_cell.angle_gamma   90.00
#
_symmetry.space_group_name_H-M   'P 1'
#
loop_
_entity.id
_entity.type
_entity.pdbx_description
1 polymer ?
#
loop_
_entity_poly.entity_id
_entity_poly.type
_entity_poly.pdbx_seq_one_letter_code
_entity_poly.pdbx_strand_id
1 'polypeptide(L)'
;MVSSGEFWQLLLDVAHLLLFLCLALAPWRLLQCVYFACRPSQVWRGTLARQLSSLLLVKEAMLKIYRRELEPLLNAAAKDPPFRTSEKLREVAAKLLGRLPMPGKNGEMGLLSELQASNDEVAMAFVEKVKNYSFLQNAVSSYWPGLTLGANLLLLKKSFNPQEHALSLEKIASAQSRADDLLLTLAAEVQAASVEFHSPNDAGLLSSACRKPLSEHRRLVQIFACEVLKDYGTLLLGFLLLISVYRLPAVVEGLRQERQADFVQRMRIVLGCQVRLFMWDLWMLFTAILASLLAIVTLVRALEFLRTAFLHCESLEDLRREAWDATKDALNSIGELFILLTFWDSYKTLVYASIFAVLLPAWGLTLLPIWMRIVLWLALCFLPFLLPSASYALWTFAVVVAMFFLIALVKKGSGSGGVPAHLKTMRVSGMNVLVLLSIFADAALLSSLTYLEPVLQMELCFYIATGITIAWLVVMSMPHAMSSDQNCLKSGKFHVALQLLRRCLLPAAVVLLMQMDGEFSRVACLLLAFLSFTSVLGLDLLSQDHLPDAIGLDLVQPPAFLAGLIFVQMVFTAAQNMTSMWPQCAAAVLMPAWVMVFQCLGGIGGPLWVLPLQLGTSTVVLWSALVRAMPAMSAVGGAAVVTLCAVIAMLLSECLAQRRRREAMEKAGVAKVLRQILDKLTKKGMQLENHHTPQICDTLSPQSVAKELQAFEESTRMEGLSVSFLQNRKEWLATLRRGRNDYEARKKSWE
;
A
#
# COMPACT_ATOMS: atom_id res chain seq x y z
N MET A 1 -64.66 -22.16 -30.26
CA MET A 1 -63.34 -21.58 -29.96
C MET A 1 -63.19 -21.56 -28.45
N VAL A 2 -62.11 -22.10 -27.90
CA VAL A 2 -61.78 -21.90 -26.48
C VAL A 2 -61.32 -20.44 -26.34
N SER A 3 -61.81 -19.73 -25.33
CA SER A 3 -61.36 -18.36 -25.08
C SER A 3 -59.91 -18.35 -24.60
N SER A 4 -59.17 -17.27 -24.89
CA SER A 4 -57.78 -17.13 -24.44
C SER A 4 -57.65 -17.18 -22.91
N GLY A 5 -58.69 -16.79 -22.17
CA GLY A 5 -58.76 -16.90 -20.71
C GLY A 5 -58.86 -18.35 -20.20
N GLU A 6 -59.66 -19.21 -20.85
CA GLU A 6 -59.80 -20.62 -20.46
C GLU A 6 -58.49 -21.40 -20.69
N PHE A 7 -57.82 -21.16 -21.83
CA PHE A 7 -56.52 -21.76 -22.11
C PHE A 7 -55.44 -21.30 -21.10
N TRP A 8 -55.47 -20.03 -20.69
CA TRP A 8 -54.58 -19.51 -19.66
C TRP A 8 -54.86 -20.10 -18.27
N GLN A 9 -56.13 -20.33 -17.92
CA GLN A 9 -56.50 -21.03 -16.68
C GLN A 9 -56.02 -22.49 -16.69
N LEU A 10 -56.15 -23.20 -17.81
CA LEU A 10 -55.64 -24.56 -17.96
C LEU A 10 -54.10 -24.63 -17.80
N LEU A 11 -53.37 -23.71 -18.44
CA LEU A 11 -51.91 -23.58 -18.27
C LEU A 11 -51.53 -23.31 -16.81
N LEU A 12 -52.27 -22.44 -16.12
CA LEU A 12 -52.07 -22.20 -14.69
C LEU A 12 -52.33 -23.47 -13.87
N ASP A 13 -53.41 -24.22 -14.10
CA ASP A 13 -53.67 -25.45 -13.33
C ASP A 13 -52.63 -26.54 -13.59
N VAL A 14 -52.13 -26.70 -14.82
CA VAL A 14 -50.99 -27.59 -15.11
C VAL A 14 -49.74 -27.14 -14.35
N ALA A 15 -49.45 -25.84 -14.28
CA ALA A 15 -48.32 -25.32 -13.50
C ALA A 15 -48.49 -25.55 -11.98
N HIS A 16 -49.70 -25.41 -11.43
CA HIS A 16 -49.96 -25.71 -10.01
C HIS A 16 -49.90 -27.22 -9.73
N LEU A 17 -50.35 -28.07 -10.66
CA LEU A 17 -50.21 -29.53 -10.56
C LEU A 17 -48.73 -29.94 -10.54
N LEU A 18 -47.90 -29.34 -11.40
CA LEU A 18 -46.45 -29.55 -11.39
C LEU A 18 -45.80 -29.09 -10.07
N LEU A 19 -46.16 -27.91 -9.56
CA LEU A 19 -45.70 -27.44 -8.25
C LEU A 19 -46.15 -28.35 -7.10
N PHE A 20 -47.36 -28.93 -7.17
CA PHE A 20 -47.85 -29.91 -6.21
C PHE A 20 -47.09 -31.25 -6.30
N LEU A 21 -46.74 -31.69 -7.51
CA LEU A 21 -45.85 -32.85 -7.70
C LEU A 21 -44.44 -32.58 -7.15
N CYS A 22 -43.92 -31.36 -7.26
CA CYS A 22 -42.65 -30.99 -6.62
C CYS A 22 -42.69 -31.08 -5.07
N LEU A 23 -43.87 -30.93 -4.43
CA LEU A 23 -44.01 -31.16 -2.99
C LEU A 23 -43.75 -32.62 -2.59
N ALA A 24 -43.95 -33.59 -3.49
CA ALA A 24 -43.72 -35.01 -3.19
C ALA A 24 -42.25 -35.35 -2.90
N LEU A 25 -41.31 -34.51 -3.35
CA LEU A 25 -39.89 -34.63 -3.00
C LEU A 25 -39.65 -34.41 -1.50
N ALA A 26 -40.43 -33.50 -0.89
CA ALA A 26 -40.35 -33.11 0.51
C ALA A 26 -41.66 -33.48 1.24
N PRO A 27 -41.87 -34.76 1.59
CA PRO A 27 -43.16 -35.27 2.06
C PRO A 27 -43.71 -34.56 3.31
N TRP A 28 -42.86 -33.97 4.16
CA TRP A 28 -43.29 -33.14 5.30
C TRP A 28 -43.99 -31.84 4.84
N ARG A 29 -43.61 -31.25 3.70
CA ARG A 29 -44.30 -30.09 3.11
C ARG A 29 -45.54 -30.47 2.33
N LEU A 30 -45.56 -31.63 1.67
CA LEU A 30 -46.78 -32.18 1.10
C LEU A 30 -47.84 -32.40 2.19
N LEU A 31 -47.47 -33.04 3.31
CA LEU A 31 -48.35 -33.24 4.47
C LEU A 31 -48.82 -31.91 5.08
N GLN A 32 -47.94 -30.91 5.24
CA GLN A 32 -48.36 -29.57 5.67
C GLN A 32 -49.33 -28.92 4.69
N CYS A 33 -49.07 -28.97 3.38
CA CYS A 33 -49.93 -28.39 2.36
C CYS A 33 -51.33 -29.02 2.37
N VAL A 34 -51.43 -30.35 2.50
CA VAL A 34 -52.70 -31.08 2.63
C VAL A 34 -53.41 -30.72 3.94
N TYR A 35 -52.69 -30.69 5.07
CA TYR A 35 -53.25 -30.31 6.36
C TYR A 35 -53.84 -28.89 6.36
N PHE A 36 -53.11 -27.92 5.81
CA PHE A 36 -53.55 -26.53 5.71
C PHE A 36 -54.58 -26.30 4.59
N ALA A 37 -54.66 -27.14 3.56
CA ALA A 37 -55.79 -27.14 2.63
C ALA A 37 -57.09 -27.51 3.39
N CYS A 38 -57.09 -28.63 4.13
CA CYS A 38 -58.27 -29.13 4.82
C CYS A 38 -58.72 -28.29 6.03
N ARG A 39 -57.79 -27.68 6.80
CA ARG A 39 -58.14 -26.87 8.00
C ARG A 39 -58.67 -25.47 7.64
N PRO A 40 -59.54 -24.85 8.48
CA PRO A 40 -60.06 -23.49 8.24
C PRO A 40 -58.97 -22.44 8.03
N SER A 41 -59.22 -21.43 7.19
CA SER A 41 -58.22 -20.43 6.80
C SER A 41 -57.71 -19.55 7.97
N GLN A 42 -58.46 -19.45 9.06
CA GLN A 42 -57.99 -18.86 10.33
C GLN A 42 -56.77 -19.60 10.92
N VAL A 43 -56.68 -20.92 10.80
CA VAL A 43 -55.53 -21.72 11.30
C VAL A 43 -54.25 -21.37 10.53
N TRP A 44 -54.39 -21.08 9.23
CA TRP A 44 -53.28 -20.56 8.41
C TRP A 44 -52.90 -19.13 8.82
N ARG A 45 -53.89 -18.23 9.03
CA ARG A 45 -53.65 -16.85 9.51
C ARG A 45 -52.92 -16.84 10.86
N GLY A 46 -53.33 -17.65 11.83
CA GLY A 46 -52.62 -17.79 13.11
C GLY A 46 -51.20 -18.36 12.99
N THR A 47 -50.97 -19.23 11.99
CA THR A 47 -49.62 -19.72 11.68
C THR A 47 -48.74 -18.60 11.11
N LEU A 48 -49.27 -17.78 10.19
CA LEU A 48 -48.59 -16.59 9.68
C LEU A 48 -48.32 -15.54 10.78
N ALA A 49 -49.29 -15.30 11.67
CA ALA A 49 -49.14 -14.38 12.79
C ALA A 49 -48.00 -14.80 13.74
N ARG A 50 -47.92 -16.09 14.08
CA ARG A 50 -46.79 -16.64 14.85
C ARG A 50 -45.46 -16.47 14.12
N GLN A 51 -45.37 -16.83 12.84
CA GLN A 51 -44.15 -16.67 12.05
C GLN A 51 -43.70 -15.21 11.93
N LEU A 52 -44.64 -14.27 11.86
CA LEU A 52 -44.34 -12.83 11.85
C LEU A 52 -43.86 -12.36 13.23
N SER A 53 -44.47 -12.82 14.32
CA SER A 53 -44.02 -12.51 15.69
C SER A 53 -42.60 -13.01 15.97
N SER A 54 -42.24 -14.23 15.55
CA SER A 54 -40.89 -14.77 15.75
C SER A 54 -39.85 -14.06 14.86
N LEU A 55 -40.20 -13.70 13.63
CA LEU A 55 -39.36 -12.87 12.76
C LEU A 55 -39.06 -11.50 13.39
N LEU A 56 -40.05 -10.87 14.05
CA LEU A 56 -39.89 -9.58 14.71
C LEU A 56 -38.98 -9.65 15.95
N LEU A 57 -39.04 -10.73 16.73
CA LEU A 57 -38.14 -10.96 17.87
C LEU A 57 -36.69 -11.19 17.40
N VAL A 58 -36.49 -11.97 16.34
CA VAL A 58 -35.18 -12.21 15.72
C VAL A 58 -34.60 -10.91 15.14
N LYS A 59 -35.45 -10.08 14.51
CA LYS A 59 -35.09 -8.73 14.06
C LYS A 59 -34.65 -7.84 15.23
N GLU A 60 -35.29 -7.97 16.39
CA GLU A 60 -34.93 -7.25 17.61
C GLU A 60 -33.56 -7.65 18.16
N ALA A 61 -33.28 -8.97 18.24
CA ALA A 61 -32.00 -9.51 18.68
C ALA A 61 -30.85 -9.04 17.76
N MET A 62 -31.04 -9.12 16.43
CA MET A 62 -30.08 -8.62 15.45
C MET A 62 -29.85 -7.10 15.57
N LEU A 63 -30.89 -6.32 15.86
CA LEU A 63 -30.75 -4.88 16.08
C LEU A 63 -30.11 -4.53 17.43
N LYS A 64 -30.26 -5.37 18.47
CA LYS A 64 -29.52 -5.22 19.74
C LYS A 64 -28.03 -5.54 19.56
N ILE A 65 -27.67 -6.52 18.73
CA ILE A 65 -26.29 -6.77 18.31
C ILE A 65 -25.74 -5.58 17.51
N TYR A 66 -26.49 -5.08 16.51
CA TYR A 66 -26.11 -3.91 15.72
C TYR A 66 -25.78 -2.68 16.57
N ARG A 67 -26.62 -2.35 17.57
CA ARG A 67 -26.34 -1.23 18.49
C ARG A 67 -25.02 -1.43 19.23
N ARG A 68 -24.79 -2.63 19.80
CA ARG A 68 -23.56 -2.97 20.56
C ARG A 68 -22.28 -2.92 19.73
N GLU A 69 -22.33 -3.26 18.44
CA GLU A 69 -21.17 -3.15 17.54
C GLU A 69 -20.95 -1.73 17.00
N LEU A 70 -22.04 -0.99 16.74
CA LEU A 70 -21.98 0.35 16.18
C LEU A 70 -21.52 1.39 17.22
N GLU A 71 -21.98 1.30 18.46
CA GLU A 71 -21.66 2.25 19.54
C GLU A 71 -20.14 2.46 19.79
N PRO A 72 -19.31 1.42 19.99
CA PRO A 72 -17.87 1.61 20.16
C PRO A 72 -17.20 2.21 18.92
N LEU A 73 -17.72 1.93 17.71
CA LEU A 73 -17.21 2.53 16.47
C LEU A 73 -17.62 3.99 16.30
N LEU A 74 -18.80 4.39 16.78
CA LEU A 74 -19.21 5.80 16.88
C LEU A 74 -18.36 6.55 17.92
N ASN A 75 -18.09 5.93 19.07
CA ASN A 75 -17.26 6.50 20.13
C ASN A 75 -15.76 6.55 19.76
N ALA A 76 -15.29 5.65 18.89
CA ALA A 76 -13.96 5.73 18.28
C ALA A 76 -13.91 6.82 17.20
N ALA A 77 -14.83 6.81 16.24
CA ALA A 77 -14.88 7.78 15.16
C ALA A 77 -15.11 9.21 15.65
N ALA A 78 -15.82 9.41 16.75
CA ALA A 78 -15.94 10.73 17.37
C ALA A 78 -14.58 11.38 17.69
N LYS A 79 -13.51 10.60 17.92
CA LYS A 79 -12.16 11.10 18.17
C LYS A 79 -11.42 11.57 16.91
N ASP A 80 -11.92 11.22 15.71
CA ASP A 80 -11.40 11.66 14.41
C ASP A 80 -11.95 13.07 14.06
N PRO A 81 -11.14 13.93 13.40
CA PRO A 81 -11.53 15.32 13.11
C PRO A 81 -12.76 15.43 12.19
N PRO A 82 -13.67 16.39 12.45
CA PRO A 82 -15.09 16.32 12.11
C PRO A 82 -15.45 16.25 10.61
N PHE A 83 -14.51 16.58 9.72
CA PHE A 83 -14.71 16.54 8.26
C PHE A 83 -14.50 15.13 7.67
N ARG A 84 -13.71 14.26 8.32
CA ARG A 84 -13.52 12.85 7.90
C ARG A 84 -14.56 11.90 8.51
N THR A 85 -15.25 12.34 9.54
CA THR A 85 -16.04 11.46 10.41
C THR A 85 -17.35 10.98 9.77
N SER A 86 -18.08 11.85 9.06
CA SER A 86 -19.42 11.53 8.55
C SER A 86 -19.43 10.52 7.40
N GLU A 87 -18.45 10.57 6.50
CA GLU A 87 -18.35 9.62 5.38
C GLU A 87 -17.86 8.26 5.86
N LYS A 88 -16.76 8.22 6.65
CA LYS A 88 -16.28 7.00 7.30
C LYS A 88 -17.40 6.32 8.10
N LEU A 89 -18.18 7.07 8.89
CA LEU A 89 -19.27 6.49 9.68
C LEU A 89 -20.43 5.97 8.82
N ARG A 90 -20.76 6.66 7.72
CA ARG A 90 -21.77 6.15 6.77
C ARG A 90 -21.31 4.83 6.14
N GLU A 91 -20.03 4.73 5.79
CA GLU A 91 -19.42 3.52 5.23
C GLU A 91 -19.34 2.39 6.26
N VAL A 92 -18.90 2.67 7.49
CA VAL A 92 -18.79 1.70 8.59
C VAL A 92 -20.16 1.18 9.03
N ALA A 93 -21.16 2.06 9.21
CA ALA A 93 -22.52 1.66 9.54
C ALA A 93 -23.16 0.81 8.41
N ALA A 94 -22.92 1.16 7.15
CA ALA A 94 -23.35 0.36 6.01
C ALA A 94 -22.63 -1.00 5.92
N LYS A 95 -21.32 -1.05 6.26
CA LYS A 95 -20.55 -2.31 6.34
C LYS A 95 -21.07 -3.22 7.46
N LEU A 96 -21.38 -2.68 8.64
CA LEU A 96 -22.02 -3.43 9.73
C LEU A 96 -23.41 -3.96 9.33
N LEU A 97 -24.28 -3.12 8.77
CA LEU A 97 -25.59 -3.55 8.24
C LEU A 97 -25.47 -4.56 7.09
N GLY A 98 -24.37 -4.50 6.32
CA GLY A 98 -24.05 -5.47 5.26
C GLY A 98 -23.58 -6.82 5.80
N ARG A 99 -22.85 -6.84 6.92
CA ARG A 99 -22.43 -8.06 7.63
C ARG A 99 -23.58 -8.70 8.38
N LEU A 100 -24.39 -7.91 9.08
CA LEU A 100 -25.46 -8.44 9.91
C LEU A 100 -26.59 -9.04 9.06
N PRO A 101 -27.01 -10.29 9.36
CA PRO A 101 -28.02 -11.02 8.60
C PRO A 101 -29.44 -10.59 9.01
N MET A 102 -29.73 -9.30 8.82
CA MET A 102 -31.05 -8.72 9.07
C MET A 102 -32.14 -9.50 8.30
N PRO A 103 -33.26 -9.89 8.95
CA PRO A 103 -34.36 -10.56 8.26
C PRO A 103 -34.91 -9.66 7.15
N GLY A 104 -35.03 -10.23 5.95
CA GLY A 104 -35.33 -9.45 4.75
C GLY A 104 -36.69 -8.75 4.84
N LYS A 105 -36.71 -7.45 4.53
CA LYS A 105 -37.92 -6.60 4.43
C LYS A 105 -39.03 -7.27 3.61
N ASN A 106 -38.67 -8.00 2.56
CA ASN A 106 -39.61 -8.74 1.69
C ASN A 106 -40.34 -9.88 2.43
N GLY A 107 -39.73 -10.49 3.45
CA GLY A 107 -40.39 -11.50 4.29
C GLY A 107 -41.40 -10.90 5.25
N GLU A 108 -41.02 -9.82 5.95
CA GLU A 108 -41.91 -9.04 6.82
C GLU A 108 -43.10 -8.46 6.02
N MET A 109 -42.82 -7.80 4.89
CA MET A 109 -43.84 -7.26 3.98
C MET A 109 -44.70 -8.35 3.34
N GLY A 110 -44.13 -9.51 3.01
CA GLY A 110 -44.86 -10.66 2.47
C GLY A 110 -45.90 -11.18 3.47
N LEU A 111 -45.47 -11.53 4.68
CA LEU A 111 -46.36 -11.97 5.77
C LEU A 111 -47.41 -10.91 6.12
N LEU A 112 -47.04 -9.62 6.13
CA LEU A 112 -47.98 -8.52 6.33
C LEU A 112 -49.00 -8.39 5.20
N SER A 113 -48.61 -8.60 3.94
CA SER A 113 -49.52 -8.54 2.79
C SER A 113 -50.46 -9.75 2.71
N GLU A 114 -50.00 -10.95 3.09
CA GLU A 114 -50.84 -12.14 3.24
C GLU A 114 -51.93 -11.93 4.31
N LEU A 115 -51.56 -11.34 5.46
CA LEU A 115 -52.52 -11.03 6.53
C LEU A 115 -53.46 -9.88 6.14
N GLN A 116 -52.98 -8.82 5.49
CA GLN A 116 -53.82 -7.70 5.01
C GLN A 116 -54.80 -8.12 3.91
N ALA A 117 -54.40 -9.01 3.00
CA ALA A 117 -55.26 -9.53 1.93
C ALA A 117 -56.43 -10.41 2.43
N SER A 118 -56.57 -10.60 3.75
CA SER A 118 -57.62 -11.41 4.36
C SER A 118 -58.90 -10.66 4.74
N ASN A 119 -58.86 -9.31 4.80
CA ASN A 119 -59.94 -8.42 5.25
C ASN A 119 -60.64 -8.84 6.57
N ASP A 120 -59.90 -9.50 7.46
CA ASP A 120 -60.36 -10.00 8.76
C ASP A 120 -60.01 -8.99 9.85
N GLU A 121 -60.98 -8.57 10.67
CA GLU A 121 -60.79 -7.53 11.70
C GLU A 121 -59.69 -7.92 12.70
N VAL A 122 -59.60 -9.20 13.09
CA VAL A 122 -58.56 -9.72 13.98
C VAL A 122 -57.18 -9.67 13.31
N ALA A 123 -57.12 -9.98 12.01
CA ALA A 123 -55.89 -9.86 11.23
C ALA A 123 -55.44 -8.41 11.08
N MET A 124 -56.37 -7.47 10.89
CA MET A 124 -56.07 -6.04 10.76
C MET A 124 -55.59 -5.42 12.08
N ALA A 125 -56.22 -5.75 13.20
CA ALA A 125 -55.78 -5.32 14.54
C ALA A 125 -54.37 -5.86 14.89
N PHE A 126 -54.11 -7.13 14.58
CA PHE A 126 -52.77 -7.72 14.73
C PHE A 126 -51.73 -7.04 13.82
N VAL A 127 -52.08 -6.77 12.56
CA VAL A 127 -51.24 -6.04 11.59
C VAL A 127 -50.91 -4.62 12.08
N GLU A 128 -51.84 -3.95 12.76
CA GLU A 128 -51.58 -2.62 13.35
C GLU A 128 -50.63 -2.69 14.55
N LYS A 129 -50.86 -3.61 15.51
CA LYS A 129 -49.93 -3.89 16.62
C LYS A 129 -48.50 -4.17 16.09
N VAL A 130 -48.38 -5.01 15.04
CA VAL A 130 -47.10 -5.31 14.37
C VAL A 130 -46.49 -4.08 13.68
N LYS A 131 -47.27 -3.25 12.98
CA LYS A 131 -46.77 -2.00 12.36
C LYS A 131 -46.20 -1.06 13.41
N ASN A 132 -46.90 -0.88 14.53
CA ASN A 132 -46.45 -0.03 15.63
C ASN A 132 -45.18 -0.58 16.29
N TYR A 133 -45.10 -1.89 16.53
CA TYR A 133 -43.88 -2.54 17.03
C TYR A 133 -42.69 -2.37 16.08
N SER A 134 -42.88 -2.69 14.79
CA SER A 134 -41.84 -2.56 13.76
C SER A 134 -41.40 -1.11 13.57
N PHE A 135 -42.30 -0.12 13.70
CA PHE A 135 -41.96 1.30 13.64
C PHE A 135 -41.07 1.71 14.82
N LEU A 136 -41.44 1.37 16.06
CA LEU A 136 -40.61 1.66 17.24
C LEU A 136 -39.24 0.98 17.13
N GLN A 137 -39.22 -0.30 16.75
CA GLN A 137 -38.01 -1.09 16.56
C GLN A 137 -37.06 -0.48 15.49
N ASN A 138 -37.61 0.03 14.38
CA ASN A 138 -36.85 0.77 13.36
C ASN A 138 -36.35 2.14 13.88
N ALA A 139 -37.16 2.85 14.67
CA ALA A 139 -36.80 4.17 15.22
C ALA A 139 -35.66 4.05 16.25
N VAL A 140 -35.83 3.21 17.28
CA VAL A 140 -34.87 2.98 18.37
C VAL A 140 -33.51 2.50 17.84
N SER A 141 -33.49 1.68 16.78
CA SER A 141 -32.24 1.24 16.12
C SER A 141 -31.59 2.27 15.19
N SER A 142 -32.34 3.24 14.66
CA SER A 142 -31.83 4.25 13.72
C SER A 142 -31.47 5.58 14.39
N TYR A 143 -32.10 5.90 15.52
CA TYR A 143 -32.09 7.25 16.11
C TYR A 143 -31.07 7.39 17.24
N TRP A 144 -31.05 6.48 18.23
CA TRP A 144 -30.14 6.58 19.38
C TRP A 144 -28.64 6.61 19.01
N PRO A 145 -28.13 5.76 18.09
CA PRO A 145 -26.71 5.83 17.71
C PRO A 145 -26.34 7.16 17.05
N GLY A 146 -27.31 7.79 16.35
CA GLY A 146 -27.15 9.13 15.78
C GLY A 146 -27.14 10.24 16.82
N LEU A 147 -27.87 10.09 17.94
CA LEU A 147 -27.87 11.05 19.04
C LEU A 147 -26.63 10.94 19.91
N THR A 148 -26.16 9.73 20.26
CA THR A 148 -24.89 9.52 20.97
C THR A 148 -23.72 10.13 20.19
N LEU A 149 -23.67 9.90 18.88
CA LEU A 149 -22.72 10.55 17.98
C LEU A 149 -22.89 12.08 17.97
N GLY A 150 -24.13 12.57 17.92
CA GLY A 150 -24.42 14.00 17.94
C GLY A 150 -23.86 14.70 19.18
N ALA A 151 -24.13 14.16 20.37
CA ALA A 151 -23.58 14.66 21.63
C ALA A 151 -22.04 14.65 21.62
N ASN A 152 -21.42 13.55 21.21
CA ASN A 152 -19.96 13.44 21.10
C ASN A 152 -19.35 14.48 20.14
N LEU A 153 -19.96 14.71 18.98
CA LEU A 153 -19.50 15.72 18.02
C LEU A 153 -19.69 17.16 18.52
N LEU A 154 -20.70 17.42 19.36
CA LEU A 154 -20.89 18.71 20.01
C LEU A 154 -19.83 18.97 21.10
N LEU A 155 -19.41 17.94 21.85
CA LEU A 155 -18.25 18.04 22.75
C LEU A 155 -16.96 18.36 21.98
N LEU A 156 -16.66 17.66 20.87
CA LEU A 156 -15.45 17.94 20.08
C LEU A 156 -15.44 19.34 19.44
N LYS A 157 -16.61 19.87 19.06
CA LYS A 157 -16.76 21.25 18.60
C LYS A 157 -16.70 22.29 19.73
N LYS A 158 -16.53 21.87 20.99
CA LYS A 158 -16.63 22.69 22.20
C LYS A 158 -17.98 23.42 22.32
N SER A 159 -19.01 22.87 21.68
CA SER A 159 -20.40 23.36 21.72
C SER A 159 -21.15 22.84 22.93
N PHE A 160 -20.69 21.71 23.50
CA PHE A 160 -21.01 21.29 24.86
C PHE A 160 -19.76 21.39 25.74
N ASN A 161 -19.95 21.80 26.99
CA ASN A 161 -19.00 21.57 28.07
C ASN A 161 -19.09 20.09 28.56
N PRO A 162 -18.12 19.60 29.36
CA PRO A 162 -18.12 18.20 29.81
C PRO A 162 -19.34 17.76 30.64
N GLN A 163 -20.01 18.65 31.40
CA GLN A 163 -21.27 18.31 32.09
C GLN A 163 -22.45 18.25 31.13
N GLU A 164 -22.57 19.21 30.21
CA GLU A 164 -23.63 19.22 29.19
C GLU A 164 -23.57 17.97 28.31
N HIS A 165 -22.35 17.53 27.97
CA HIS A 165 -22.12 16.26 27.27
C HIS A 165 -22.49 15.05 28.12
N ALA A 166 -22.01 14.97 29.37
CA ALA A 166 -22.32 13.87 30.27
C ALA A 166 -23.84 13.73 30.51
N LEU A 167 -24.54 14.85 30.78
CA LEU A 167 -26.00 14.85 30.92
C LEU A 167 -26.70 14.48 29.60
N SER A 168 -26.21 14.95 28.45
CA SER A 168 -26.81 14.58 27.17
C SER A 168 -26.75 13.07 26.95
N LEU A 169 -25.62 12.43 27.31
CA LEU A 169 -25.52 10.97 27.29
C LEU A 169 -26.41 10.29 28.34
N GLU A 170 -26.51 10.82 29.55
CA GLU A 170 -27.41 10.33 30.62
C GLU A 170 -28.89 10.39 30.21
N LYS A 171 -29.31 11.49 29.58
CA LYS A 171 -30.68 11.66 29.04
C LYS A 171 -30.94 10.78 27.81
N ILE A 172 -29.94 10.56 26.95
CA ILE A 172 -30.05 9.57 25.85
C ILE A 172 -30.18 8.16 26.42
N ALA A 173 -29.39 7.79 27.43
CA ALA A 173 -29.43 6.47 28.06
C ALA A 173 -30.77 6.21 28.78
N SER A 174 -31.30 7.19 29.53
CA SER A 174 -32.61 7.05 30.19
C SER A 174 -33.76 7.06 29.19
N ALA A 175 -33.66 7.78 28.07
CA ALA A 175 -34.63 7.70 26.97
C ALA A 175 -34.56 6.35 26.24
N GLN A 176 -33.36 5.79 26.05
CA GLN A 176 -33.18 4.46 25.48
C GLN A 176 -33.78 3.38 26.39
N SER A 177 -33.51 3.39 27.70
CA SER A 177 -34.08 2.41 28.64
C SER A 177 -35.61 2.37 28.52
N ARG A 178 -36.26 3.54 28.66
CA ARG A 178 -37.71 3.70 28.51
C ARG A 178 -38.23 3.21 27.14
N ALA A 179 -37.43 3.31 26.08
CA ALA A 179 -37.81 2.83 24.75
C ALA A 179 -37.62 1.31 24.58
N ASP A 180 -36.60 0.71 25.19
CA ASP A 180 -36.42 -0.74 25.22
C ASP A 180 -37.44 -1.42 26.17
N ASP A 181 -37.88 -0.75 27.25
CA ASP A 181 -39.01 -1.19 28.10
C ASP A 181 -40.34 -1.21 27.31
N LEU A 182 -40.63 -0.17 26.53
CA LEU A 182 -41.80 -0.10 25.64
C LEU A 182 -41.74 -1.12 24.49
N LEU A 183 -40.54 -1.53 24.05
CA LEU A 183 -40.40 -2.64 23.11
C LEU A 183 -40.78 -3.96 23.78
N LEU A 184 -40.42 -4.20 25.05
CA LEU A 184 -40.80 -5.41 25.78
C LEU A 184 -42.33 -5.52 25.97
N THR A 185 -43.02 -4.43 26.29
CA THR A 185 -44.49 -4.45 26.42
C THR A 185 -45.18 -4.72 25.09
N LEU A 186 -44.80 -4.01 24.02
CA LEU A 186 -45.37 -4.22 22.69
C LEU A 186 -45.04 -5.60 22.10
N ALA A 187 -43.87 -6.16 22.42
CA ALA A 187 -43.52 -7.54 22.05
C ALA A 187 -44.46 -8.57 22.72
N ALA A 188 -44.80 -8.36 24.00
CA ALA A 188 -45.77 -9.18 24.71
C ALA A 188 -47.19 -9.03 24.14
N GLU A 189 -47.62 -7.82 23.78
CA GLU A 189 -48.91 -7.56 23.11
C GLU A 189 -49.01 -8.24 21.73
N VAL A 190 -47.93 -8.21 20.93
CA VAL A 190 -47.87 -8.90 19.64
C VAL A 190 -47.87 -10.42 19.82
N GLN A 191 -47.17 -10.95 20.84
CA GLN A 191 -47.24 -12.38 21.17
C GLN A 191 -48.65 -12.81 21.59
N ALA A 192 -49.31 -12.06 22.50
CA ALA A 192 -50.67 -12.32 22.94
C ALA A 192 -51.66 -12.28 21.76
N ALA A 193 -51.58 -11.26 20.91
CA ALA A 193 -52.41 -11.14 19.72
C ALA A 193 -52.15 -12.25 18.67
N SER A 194 -50.97 -12.87 18.66
CA SER A 194 -50.72 -14.06 17.83
C SER A 194 -51.44 -15.33 18.34
N VAL A 195 -51.83 -15.36 19.62
CA VAL A 195 -52.60 -16.45 20.25
C VAL A 195 -54.11 -16.26 20.05
N GLU A 196 -54.60 -15.02 19.96
CA GLU A 196 -56.01 -14.67 19.69
C GLU A 196 -56.58 -15.34 18.42
N PHE A 197 -55.73 -15.73 17.46
CA PHE A 197 -56.12 -16.53 16.28
C PHE A 197 -56.50 -18.00 16.57
N HIS A 198 -56.51 -18.46 17.83
CA HIS A 198 -56.93 -19.81 18.20
C HIS A 198 -58.43 -19.87 18.53
N SER A 199 -59.25 -20.18 17.53
CA SER A 199 -60.65 -20.58 17.69
C SER A 199 -60.77 -22.11 17.83
N PRO A 200 -61.08 -22.65 19.02
CA PRO A 200 -61.40 -24.07 19.19
C PRO A 200 -62.85 -24.33 18.74
N ASN A 201 -63.02 -24.74 17.49
CA ASN A 201 -64.30 -25.22 16.97
C ASN A 201 -64.07 -26.37 15.99
N ASP A 202 -64.44 -27.58 16.39
CA ASP A 202 -64.22 -28.82 15.62
C ASP A 202 -65.27 -29.00 14.51
N ALA A 203 -65.26 -28.08 13.55
CA ALA A 203 -65.87 -28.31 12.25
C ALA A 203 -65.11 -29.45 11.54
N GLY A 204 -65.83 -30.52 11.19
CA GLY A 204 -65.24 -31.76 10.66
C GLY A 204 -64.35 -31.54 9.43
N LEU A 205 -63.18 -32.17 9.42
CA LEU A 205 -62.02 -31.84 8.56
C LEU A 205 -62.28 -31.85 7.04
N LEU A 206 -63.30 -32.58 6.58
CA LEU A 206 -63.76 -32.59 5.18
C LEU A 206 -64.70 -31.41 4.85
N SER A 207 -65.52 -30.97 5.81
CA SER A 207 -66.49 -29.88 5.62
C SER A 207 -65.84 -28.50 5.46
N SER A 208 -64.64 -28.32 6.00
CA SER A 208 -63.83 -27.11 5.85
C SER A 208 -63.04 -27.08 4.54
N ALA A 209 -62.61 -28.23 4.02
CA ALA A 209 -61.86 -28.31 2.76
C ALA A 209 -62.68 -27.78 1.57
N CYS A 210 -63.91 -28.27 1.42
CA CYS A 210 -64.81 -27.89 0.31
C CYS A 210 -65.36 -26.45 0.39
N ARG A 211 -65.05 -25.69 1.44
CA ARG A 211 -65.52 -24.30 1.63
C ARG A 211 -64.52 -23.22 1.20
N LYS A 212 -63.26 -23.58 0.93
CA LYS A 212 -62.24 -22.62 0.49
C LYS A 212 -62.32 -22.36 -1.02
N PRO A 213 -62.12 -21.10 -1.47
CA PRO A 213 -62.04 -20.82 -2.90
C PRO A 213 -60.80 -21.49 -3.52
N LEU A 214 -60.89 -21.83 -4.80
CA LEU A 214 -59.81 -22.51 -5.53
C LEU A 214 -58.53 -21.64 -5.65
N SER A 215 -58.68 -20.32 -5.53
CA SER A 215 -57.56 -19.36 -5.41
C SER A 215 -56.75 -19.52 -4.12
N GLU A 216 -57.38 -19.80 -2.97
CA GLU A 216 -56.65 -20.09 -1.72
C GLU A 216 -55.86 -21.41 -1.83
N HIS A 217 -56.44 -22.44 -2.46
CA HIS A 217 -55.75 -23.69 -2.72
C HIS A 217 -54.52 -23.51 -3.63
N ARG A 218 -54.68 -22.83 -4.78
CA ARG A 218 -53.55 -22.50 -5.68
C ARG A 218 -52.45 -21.72 -4.94
N ARG A 219 -52.80 -20.72 -4.13
CA ARG A 219 -51.87 -19.90 -3.33
C ARG A 219 -51.11 -20.71 -2.27
N LEU A 220 -51.79 -21.63 -1.56
CA LEU A 220 -51.14 -22.52 -0.60
C LEU A 220 -50.11 -23.43 -1.27
N VAL A 221 -50.43 -24.02 -2.43
CA VAL A 221 -49.49 -24.87 -3.19
C VAL A 221 -48.24 -24.09 -3.61
N GLN A 222 -48.40 -22.85 -4.11
CA GLN A 222 -47.27 -21.97 -4.42
C GLN A 222 -46.38 -21.72 -3.20
N ILE A 223 -46.98 -21.32 -2.07
CA ILE A 223 -46.25 -21.00 -0.83
C ILE A 223 -45.47 -22.22 -0.33
N PHE A 224 -46.09 -23.40 -0.29
CA PHE A 224 -45.39 -24.62 0.15
C PHE A 224 -44.31 -25.06 -0.84
N ALA A 225 -44.50 -24.91 -2.16
CA ALA A 225 -43.46 -25.24 -3.15
C ALA A 225 -42.24 -24.31 -3.03
N CYS A 226 -42.46 -23.00 -2.81
CA CYS A 226 -41.38 -22.07 -2.49
C CYS A 226 -40.70 -22.37 -1.14
N GLU A 227 -41.42 -22.90 -0.16
CA GLU A 227 -40.84 -23.37 1.11
C GLU A 227 -40.00 -24.65 0.93
N VAL A 228 -40.34 -25.56 0.02
CA VAL A 228 -39.51 -26.74 -0.30
C VAL A 228 -38.14 -26.34 -0.85
N LEU A 229 -38.10 -25.36 -1.76
CA LEU A 229 -36.85 -24.79 -2.28
C LEU A 229 -35.98 -24.19 -1.17
N LYS A 230 -36.58 -23.52 -0.18
CA LYS A 230 -35.85 -23.00 1.00
C LYS A 230 -35.38 -24.11 1.94
N ASP A 231 -36.15 -25.18 2.12
CA ASP A 231 -35.76 -26.32 2.97
C ASP A 231 -34.52 -27.02 2.40
N TYR A 232 -34.52 -27.36 1.11
CA TYR A 232 -33.34 -27.95 0.45
C TYR A 232 -32.16 -26.98 0.38
N GLY A 233 -32.41 -25.69 0.13
CA GLY A 233 -31.39 -24.65 0.24
C GLY A 233 -30.75 -24.64 1.64
N THR A 234 -31.56 -24.68 2.70
CA THR A 234 -31.07 -24.73 4.09
C THR A 234 -30.24 -25.98 4.37
N LEU A 235 -30.67 -27.16 3.88
CA LEU A 235 -29.93 -28.41 4.04
C LEU A 235 -28.57 -28.37 3.33
N LEU A 236 -28.52 -27.83 2.10
CA LEU A 236 -27.27 -27.64 1.35
C LEU A 236 -26.34 -26.63 2.06
N LEU A 237 -26.90 -25.51 2.55
CA LEU A 237 -26.18 -24.54 3.40
C LEU A 237 -25.61 -25.20 4.67
N GLY A 238 -26.39 -26.05 5.34
CA GLY A 238 -25.97 -26.79 6.53
C GLY A 238 -24.85 -27.79 6.26
N PHE A 239 -24.89 -28.48 5.13
CA PHE A 239 -23.81 -29.38 4.69
C PHE A 239 -22.51 -28.62 4.42
N LEU A 240 -22.58 -27.46 3.74
CA LEU A 240 -21.42 -26.59 3.51
C LEU A 240 -20.85 -26.01 4.82
N LEU A 241 -21.69 -25.72 5.83
CA LEU A 241 -21.24 -25.32 7.16
C LEU A 241 -20.60 -26.47 7.95
N LEU A 242 -21.08 -27.70 7.80
CA LEU A 242 -20.49 -28.88 8.43
C LEU A 242 -19.08 -29.18 7.88
N ILE A 243 -18.87 -28.94 6.58
CA ILE A 243 -17.55 -29.04 5.93
C ILE A 243 -16.60 -27.92 6.41
N SER A 244 -17.10 -26.71 6.65
CA SER A 244 -16.30 -25.55 7.10
C SER A 244 -16.12 -25.49 8.62
N VAL A 245 -15.64 -26.61 9.19
CA VAL A 245 -15.43 -26.95 10.62
C VAL A 245 -15.23 -25.76 11.57
N TYR A 246 -14.42 -24.77 11.22
CA TYR A 246 -14.12 -23.60 12.06
C TYR A 246 -15.35 -22.76 12.45
N ARG A 247 -16.45 -22.79 11.68
CA ARG A 247 -17.71 -22.09 12.03
C ARG A 247 -18.66 -22.91 12.92
N LEU A 248 -18.42 -24.21 13.09
CA LEU A 248 -19.31 -25.11 13.85
C LEU A 248 -19.54 -24.68 15.31
N PRO A 249 -18.54 -24.20 16.08
CA PRO A 249 -18.76 -23.75 17.47
C PRO A 249 -19.74 -22.58 17.56
N ALA A 250 -19.63 -21.61 16.65
CA ALA A 250 -20.50 -20.42 16.61
C ALA A 250 -21.95 -20.77 16.21
N VAL A 251 -22.15 -21.82 15.39
CA VAL A 251 -23.48 -22.39 15.13
C VAL A 251 -24.08 -22.99 16.41
N VAL A 252 -23.30 -23.80 17.14
CA VAL A 252 -23.75 -24.45 18.38
C VAL A 252 -24.05 -23.42 19.48
N GLU A 253 -23.24 -22.38 19.62
CA GLU A 253 -23.45 -21.33 20.62
C GLU A 253 -24.68 -20.46 20.31
N GLY A 254 -24.87 -20.05 19.04
CA GLY A 254 -26.08 -19.35 18.61
C GLY A 254 -27.36 -20.15 18.86
N LEU A 255 -27.33 -21.47 18.63
CA LEU A 255 -28.44 -22.38 18.95
C LEU A 255 -28.69 -22.55 20.47
N ARG A 256 -27.70 -22.23 21.31
CA ARG A 256 -27.76 -22.42 22.78
C ARG A 256 -28.27 -21.18 23.53
N GLN A 257 -28.05 -19.98 23.01
CA GLN A 257 -28.42 -18.73 23.68
C GLN A 257 -29.93 -18.42 23.60
N GLU A 258 -30.58 -18.61 22.46
CA GLU A 258 -32.02 -18.31 22.30
C GLU A 258 -32.90 -19.51 22.69
N ARG A 259 -33.60 -19.42 23.83
CA ARG A 259 -34.52 -20.49 24.31
C ARG A 259 -35.98 -20.37 23.83
N GLN A 260 -36.44 -19.22 23.34
CA GLN A 260 -37.87 -18.89 23.29
C GLN A 260 -38.60 -19.15 21.95
N ALA A 261 -37.90 -19.48 20.85
CA ALA A 261 -38.51 -19.68 19.53
C ALA A 261 -38.51 -21.15 19.08
N ASP A 262 -39.24 -21.50 18.01
CA ASP A 262 -39.21 -22.86 17.44
C ASP A 262 -37.81 -23.25 16.97
N PHE A 263 -37.39 -24.49 17.28
CA PHE A 263 -36.05 -24.99 16.96
C PHE A 263 -35.74 -24.93 15.45
N VAL A 264 -36.71 -25.27 14.60
CA VAL A 264 -36.55 -25.26 13.14
C VAL A 264 -36.34 -23.84 12.59
N GLN A 265 -37.00 -22.84 13.16
CA GLN A 265 -36.78 -21.44 12.77
C GLN A 265 -35.41 -20.95 13.25
N ARG A 266 -35.06 -21.19 14.53
CA ARG A 266 -33.71 -20.88 15.07
C ARG A 266 -32.61 -21.49 14.20
N MET A 267 -32.75 -22.76 13.81
CA MET A 267 -31.79 -23.46 12.96
C MET A 267 -31.65 -22.82 11.57
N ARG A 268 -32.75 -22.51 10.88
CA ARG A 268 -32.70 -21.80 9.57
C ARG A 268 -32.03 -20.44 9.67
N ILE A 269 -32.34 -19.68 10.72
CA ILE A 269 -31.79 -18.36 10.94
C ILE A 269 -30.28 -18.48 11.16
N VAL A 270 -29.82 -19.24 12.16
CA VAL A 270 -28.39 -19.41 12.46
C VAL A 270 -27.61 -19.95 11.26
N LEU A 271 -28.15 -20.92 10.51
CA LEU A 271 -27.52 -21.43 9.27
C LEU A 271 -27.42 -20.35 8.18
N GLY A 272 -28.51 -19.63 7.90
CA GLY A 272 -28.52 -18.54 6.91
C GLY A 272 -27.58 -17.37 7.29
N CYS A 273 -27.47 -17.08 8.59
CA CYS A 273 -26.50 -16.14 9.14
C CYS A 273 -25.06 -16.59 8.83
N GLN A 274 -24.72 -17.82 9.24
CA GLN A 274 -23.35 -18.32 9.19
C GLN A 274 -22.89 -18.62 7.75
N VAL A 275 -23.76 -19.02 6.81
CA VAL A 275 -23.36 -19.10 5.38
C VAL A 275 -23.20 -17.72 4.75
N ARG A 276 -24.02 -16.72 5.10
CA ARG A 276 -23.81 -15.35 4.60
C ARG A 276 -22.46 -14.79 5.07
N LEU A 277 -22.06 -15.08 6.31
CA LEU A 277 -20.73 -14.77 6.82
C LEU A 277 -19.64 -15.57 6.09
N PHE A 278 -19.78 -16.89 5.96
CA PHE A 278 -18.82 -17.74 5.23
C PHE A 278 -18.60 -17.30 3.77
N MET A 279 -19.67 -16.94 3.04
CA MET A 279 -19.58 -16.41 1.67
C MET A 279 -18.89 -15.04 1.62
N TRP A 280 -19.08 -14.21 2.66
CA TRP A 280 -18.35 -12.95 2.81
C TRP A 280 -16.86 -13.21 3.08
N ASP A 281 -16.52 -14.13 3.98
CA ASP A 281 -15.14 -14.52 4.27
C ASP A 281 -14.44 -15.10 3.03
N LEU A 282 -15.13 -15.95 2.27
CA LEU A 282 -14.63 -16.54 1.02
C LEU A 282 -14.34 -15.45 -0.04
N TRP A 283 -15.23 -14.46 -0.16
CA TRP A 283 -15.04 -13.31 -1.05
C TRP A 283 -13.92 -12.38 -0.59
N MET A 284 -13.79 -12.16 0.71
CA MET A 284 -12.68 -11.41 1.31
C MET A 284 -11.33 -12.12 1.09
N LEU A 285 -11.28 -13.45 1.26
CA LEU A 285 -10.10 -14.27 0.97
C LEU A 285 -9.72 -14.21 -0.51
N PHE A 286 -10.68 -14.43 -1.42
CA PHE A 286 -10.44 -14.35 -2.87
C PHE A 286 -9.92 -12.97 -3.28
N THR A 287 -10.55 -11.89 -2.80
CA THR A 287 -10.10 -10.52 -3.13
C THR A 287 -8.78 -10.14 -2.45
N ALA A 288 -8.46 -10.68 -1.26
CA ALA A 288 -7.14 -10.54 -0.63
C ALA A 288 -6.04 -11.26 -1.41
N ILE A 289 -6.29 -12.49 -1.88
CA ILE A 289 -5.35 -13.25 -2.71
C ILE A 289 -5.08 -12.53 -4.03
N LEU A 290 -6.15 -12.08 -4.73
CA LEU A 290 -6.01 -11.37 -6.00
C LEU A 290 -5.25 -10.05 -5.85
N ALA A 291 -5.54 -9.27 -4.80
CA ALA A 291 -4.81 -8.04 -4.49
C ALA A 291 -3.33 -8.32 -4.15
N SER A 292 -3.06 -9.35 -3.34
CA SER A 292 -1.68 -9.72 -2.95
C SER A 292 -0.85 -10.18 -4.15
N LEU A 293 -1.43 -10.99 -5.04
CA LEU A 293 -0.80 -11.40 -6.30
C LEU A 293 -0.48 -10.18 -7.17
N LEU A 294 -1.43 -9.25 -7.30
CA LEU A 294 -1.25 -8.04 -8.10
C LEU A 294 -0.12 -7.15 -7.52
N ALA A 295 -0.09 -6.95 -6.19
CA ALA A 295 0.98 -6.24 -5.50
C ALA A 295 2.36 -6.91 -5.71
N ILE A 296 2.46 -8.23 -5.58
CA ILE A 296 3.69 -9.00 -5.82
C ILE A 296 4.16 -8.86 -7.28
N VAL A 297 3.25 -8.95 -8.25
CA VAL A 297 3.55 -8.81 -9.70
C VAL A 297 4.10 -7.42 -10.04
N THR A 298 3.72 -6.35 -9.32
CA THR A 298 4.32 -5.02 -9.57
C THR A 298 5.80 -4.92 -9.20
N LEU A 299 6.34 -5.85 -8.39
CA LEU A 299 7.73 -5.96 -7.89
C LEU A 299 8.29 -4.77 -7.08
N VAL A 300 8.04 -3.52 -7.49
CA VAL A 300 8.67 -2.28 -6.98
C VAL A 300 8.53 -2.10 -5.46
N ARG A 301 7.41 -2.55 -4.86
CA ARG A 301 7.21 -2.54 -3.39
C ARG A 301 6.83 -3.90 -2.80
N ALA A 302 7.05 -5.00 -3.53
CA ALA A 302 6.64 -6.34 -3.08
C ALA A 302 7.25 -6.73 -1.71
N LEU A 303 8.49 -6.33 -1.44
CA LEU A 303 9.17 -6.59 -0.15
C LEU A 303 8.61 -5.75 1.01
N GLU A 304 8.16 -4.52 0.74
CA GLU A 304 7.53 -3.67 1.76
C GLU A 304 6.13 -4.19 2.09
N PHE A 305 5.33 -4.51 1.06
CA PHE A 305 4.03 -5.16 1.22
C PHE A 305 4.13 -6.47 2.01
N LEU A 306 5.04 -7.38 1.65
CA LEU A 306 5.24 -8.65 2.37
C LEU A 306 5.65 -8.41 3.83
N ARG A 307 6.45 -7.37 4.12
CA ARG A 307 6.82 -7.00 5.48
C ARG A 307 5.62 -6.48 6.28
N THR A 308 4.73 -5.67 5.72
CA THR A 308 3.52 -5.24 6.42
C THR A 308 2.56 -6.41 6.60
N ALA A 309 2.35 -7.21 5.55
CA ALA A 309 1.47 -8.38 5.52
C ALA A 309 1.79 -9.41 6.61
N PHE A 310 3.06 -9.76 6.83
CA PHE A 310 3.46 -10.75 7.83
C PHE A 310 3.62 -10.20 9.26
N LEU A 311 3.72 -8.88 9.45
CA LEU A 311 4.01 -8.29 10.78
C LEU A 311 2.89 -7.42 11.38
N HIS A 312 1.94 -6.93 10.57
CA HIS A 312 0.93 -5.95 11.01
C HIS A 312 -0.50 -6.27 10.57
N CYS A 313 -0.71 -7.18 9.60
CA CYS A 313 -2.05 -7.53 9.12
C CYS A 313 -2.69 -8.65 9.96
N GLU A 314 -3.39 -8.28 11.02
CA GLU A 314 -4.15 -9.21 11.86
C GLU A 314 -5.40 -9.81 11.18
N SER A 315 -5.84 -9.23 10.05
CA SER A 315 -7.04 -9.70 9.33
C SER A 315 -6.87 -9.75 7.80
N LEU A 316 -7.70 -10.58 7.15
CA LEU A 316 -7.84 -10.63 5.69
C LEU A 316 -8.34 -9.30 5.09
N GLU A 317 -9.04 -8.45 5.85
CA GLU A 317 -9.46 -7.14 5.35
C GLU A 317 -8.29 -6.17 5.30
N ASP A 318 -7.41 -6.19 6.29
CA ASP A 318 -6.24 -5.31 6.36
C ASP A 318 -5.17 -5.74 5.36
N LEU A 319 -4.93 -7.06 5.23
CA LEU A 319 -4.10 -7.63 4.16
C LEU A 319 -4.56 -7.18 2.77
N ARG A 320 -5.88 -7.18 2.52
CA ARG A 320 -6.43 -6.72 1.24
C ARG A 320 -6.27 -5.21 1.03
N ARG A 321 -6.46 -4.39 2.07
CA ARG A 321 -6.27 -2.93 1.99
C ARG A 321 -4.82 -2.60 1.65
N GLU A 322 -3.88 -3.13 2.44
CA GLU A 322 -2.44 -2.91 2.28
C GLU A 322 -1.96 -3.36 0.89
N ALA A 323 -2.43 -4.51 0.40
CA ALA A 323 -2.13 -4.98 -0.96
C ALA A 323 -2.66 -4.01 -2.03
N TRP A 324 -3.87 -3.48 -1.87
CA TRP A 324 -4.49 -2.59 -2.85
C TRP A 324 -3.86 -1.20 -2.87
N ASP A 325 -3.52 -0.65 -1.70
CA ASP A 325 -2.82 0.63 -1.59
C ASP A 325 -1.37 0.51 -2.09
N ALA A 326 -0.67 -0.61 -1.82
CA ALA A 326 0.65 -0.89 -2.40
C ALA A 326 0.59 -1.01 -3.95
N THR A 327 -0.41 -1.71 -4.51
CA THR A 327 -0.64 -1.76 -5.96
C THR A 327 -0.93 -0.37 -6.53
N LYS A 328 -1.78 0.41 -5.87
CA LYS A 328 -2.16 1.76 -6.30
C LYS A 328 -0.96 2.71 -6.32
N ASP A 329 -0.10 2.65 -5.31
CA ASP A 329 1.14 3.43 -5.26
C ASP A 329 2.14 3.01 -6.36
N ALA A 330 2.23 1.71 -6.67
CA ALA A 330 3.03 1.24 -7.80
C ALA A 330 2.47 1.75 -9.15
N LEU A 331 1.14 1.69 -9.35
CA LEU A 331 0.48 2.23 -10.56
C LEU A 331 0.61 3.75 -10.67
N ASN A 332 0.51 4.49 -9.56
CA ASN A 332 0.78 5.93 -9.52
C ASN A 332 2.23 6.22 -9.91
N SER A 333 3.20 5.46 -9.37
CA SER A 333 4.62 5.63 -9.69
C SER A 333 4.93 5.36 -11.18
N ILE A 334 4.25 4.37 -11.77
CA ILE A 334 4.32 4.08 -13.22
C ILE A 334 3.65 5.20 -14.03
N GLY A 335 2.51 5.72 -13.56
CA GLY A 335 1.82 6.86 -14.17
C GLY A 335 2.68 8.13 -14.17
N GLU A 336 3.30 8.46 -13.04
CA GLU A 336 4.27 9.56 -12.93
C GLU A 336 5.46 9.37 -13.87
N LEU A 337 5.99 8.15 -14.01
CA LEU A 337 7.06 7.84 -14.96
C LEU A 337 6.63 8.10 -16.41
N PHE A 338 5.44 7.64 -16.82
CA PHE A 338 4.88 7.87 -18.16
C PHE A 338 4.59 9.36 -18.42
N ILE A 339 4.09 10.09 -17.43
CA ILE A 339 3.88 11.55 -17.50
C ILE A 339 5.23 12.26 -17.68
N LEU A 340 6.24 11.90 -16.88
CA LEU A 340 7.59 12.47 -16.98
C LEU A 340 8.21 12.23 -18.37
N LEU A 341 7.95 11.07 -18.98
CA LEU A 341 8.41 10.70 -20.34
C LEU A 341 7.65 11.38 -21.48
N THR A 342 6.43 11.85 -21.25
CA THR A 342 5.55 12.44 -22.29
C THR A 342 5.49 13.97 -22.26
N PHE A 343 6.05 14.62 -21.23
CA PHE A 343 6.20 16.08 -21.21
C PHE A 343 7.15 16.57 -22.32
N TRP A 344 6.68 17.54 -23.11
CA TRP A 344 7.46 18.16 -24.19
C TRP A 344 8.77 18.78 -23.69
N ASP A 345 8.79 19.37 -22.50
CA ASP A 345 10.00 19.93 -21.91
C ASP A 345 10.99 18.84 -21.43
N SER A 346 10.51 17.65 -21.04
CA SER A 346 11.37 16.49 -20.79
C SER A 346 12.04 16.01 -22.08
N TYR A 347 11.27 15.90 -23.18
CA TYR A 347 11.79 15.55 -24.50
C TYR A 347 12.81 16.58 -24.99
N LYS A 348 12.49 17.87 -24.90
CA LYS A 348 13.37 18.99 -25.24
C LYS A 348 14.66 18.97 -24.40
N THR A 349 14.56 18.71 -23.10
CA THR A 349 15.71 18.57 -22.21
C THR A 349 16.56 17.35 -22.56
N LEU A 350 15.96 16.22 -22.95
CA LEU A 350 16.67 15.02 -23.38
C LEU A 350 17.37 15.21 -24.73
N VAL A 351 16.75 15.96 -25.66
CA VAL A 351 17.38 16.35 -26.94
C VAL A 351 18.56 17.29 -26.69
N TYR A 352 18.41 18.32 -25.84
CA TYR A 352 19.55 19.17 -25.44
C TYR A 352 20.63 18.37 -24.71
N ALA A 353 20.26 17.48 -23.79
CA ALA A 353 21.22 16.60 -23.10
C ALA A 353 21.95 15.69 -24.09
N SER A 354 21.29 15.19 -25.14
CA SER A 354 21.94 14.43 -26.22
C SER A 354 22.94 15.29 -27.01
N ILE A 355 22.59 16.53 -27.35
CA ILE A 355 23.49 17.47 -28.05
C ILE A 355 24.69 17.84 -27.16
N PHE A 356 24.46 18.17 -25.89
CA PHE A 356 25.52 18.45 -24.93
C PHE A 356 26.39 17.22 -24.65
N ALA A 357 25.82 16.01 -24.60
CA ALA A 357 26.56 14.75 -24.43
C ALA A 357 27.59 14.51 -25.54
N VAL A 358 27.21 14.79 -26.81
CA VAL A 358 28.12 14.69 -27.96
C VAL A 358 29.30 15.66 -27.85
N LEU A 359 29.09 16.83 -27.23
CA LEU A 359 30.10 17.89 -27.08
C LEU A 359 30.83 17.89 -25.73
N LEU A 360 30.36 17.14 -24.73
CA LEU A 360 30.91 17.15 -23.37
C LEU A 360 32.40 16.72 -23.29
N PRO A 361 32.88 15.71 -24.05
CA PRO A 361 34.30 15.40 -24.14
C PRO A 361 35.18 16.60 -24.54
N ALA A 362 34.70 17.46 -25.43
CA ALA A 362 35.43 18.65 -25.86
C ALA A 362 35.62 19.66 -24.72
N TRP A 363 34.68 19.75 -23.77
CA TRP A 363 34.83 20.63 -22.60
C TRP A 363 35.99 20.23 -21.70
N GLY A 364 36.35 18.95 -21.65
CA GLY A 364 37.52 18.43 -20.92
C GLY A 364 38.86 18.99 -21.40
N LEU A 365 38.96 19.43 -22.65
CA LEU A 365 40.17 19.94 -23.31
C LEU A 365 40.52 21.40 -22.90
N THR A 366 40.48 21.69 -21.59
CA THR A 366 40.42 23.06 -21.05
C THR A 366 41.59 24.00 -21.38
N LEU A 367 42.72 23.49 -21.87
CA LEU A 367 43.88 24.28 -22.29
C LEU A 367 43.69 24.97 -23.64
N LEU A 368 42.82 24.44 -24.50
CA LEU A 368 42.59 24.96 -25.85
C LEU A 368 41.47 26.03 -25.85
N PRO A 369 41.45 26.98 -26.81
CA PRO A 369 40.28 27.82 -27.05
C PRO A 369 39.12 26.98 -27.59
N ILE A 370 37.88 27.42 -27.35
CA ILE A 370 36.65 26.64 -27.56
C ILE A 370 36.58 25.99 -28.96
N TRP A 371 36.86 26.76 -30.02
CA TRP A 371 36.87 26.26 -31.40
C TRP A 371 37.87 25.12 -31.61
N MET A 372 39.09 25.22 -31.07
CA MET A 372 40.09 24.15 -31.16
C MET A 372 39.70 22.91 -30.34
N ARG A 373 38.97 23.06 -29.22
CA ARG A 373 38.41 21.91 -28.48
C ARG A 373 37.44 21.10 -29.35
N ILE A 374 36.53 21.80 -30.03
CA ILE A 374 35.50 21.17 -30.87
C ILE A 374 36.16 20.52 -32.10
N VAL A 375 37.09 21.20 -32.77
CA VAL A 375 37.82 20.65 -33.93
C VAL A 375 38.67 19.43 -33.54
N LEU A 376 39.40 19.49 -32.42
CA LEU A 376 40.19 18.35 -31.94
C LEU A 376 39.28 17.19 -31.53
N TRP A 377 38.17 17.44 -30.84
CA TRP A 377 37.23 16.39 -30.46
C TRP A 377 36.60 15.71 -31.68
N LEU A 378 36.16 16.46 -32.68
CA LEU A 378 35.62 15.90 -33.93
C LEU A 378 36.69 15.06 -34.67
N ALA A 379 37.94 15.53 -34.73
CA ALA A 379 39.04 14.76 -35.31
C ALA A 379 39.28 13.43 -34.56
N LEU A 380 39.17 13.43 -33.22
CA LEU A 380 39.23 12.23 -32.39
C LEU A 380 38.04 11.29 -32.64
N CYS A 381 36.82 11.81 -32.85
CA CYS A 381 35.66 10.98 -33.21
C CYS A 381 35.81 10.26 -34.56
N PHE A 382 36.46 10.88 -35.55
CA PHE A 382 36.70 10.24 -36.86
C PHE A 382 37.88 9.25 -36.83
N LEU A 383 38.78 9.35 -35.85
CA LEU A 383 40.03 8.59 -35.81
C LEU A 383 39.89 7.05 -35.85
N PRO A 384 38.88 6.41 -35.21
CA PRO A 384 38.66 4.95 -35.32
C PRO A 384 38.22 4.48 -36.72
N PHE A 385 37.80 5.40 -37.58
CA PHE A 385 37.39 5.14 -38.97
C PHE A 385 38.51 5.45 -39.98
N LEU A 386 39.43 6.35 -39.62
CA LEU A 386 40.58 6.75 -40.44
C LEU A 386 41.80 5.84 -40.26
N LEU A 387 41.99 5.23 -39.08
CA LEU A 387 43.12 4.34 -38.80
C LEU A 387 42.80 2.87 -39.19
N PRO A 388 43.80 2.10 -39.66
CA PRO A 388 43.59 0.72 -40.12
C PRO A 388 43.27 -0.28 -39.00
N SER A 389 43.53 0.07 -37.74
CA SER A 389 43.07 -0.68 -36.56
C SER A 389 42.61 0.27 -35.47
N ALA A 390 41.48 -0.06 -34.84
CA ALA A 390 40.90 0.70 -33.73
C ALA A 390 41.84 0.76 -32.50
N SER A 391 42.78 -0.18 -32.38
CA SER A 391 43.81 -0.18 -31.34
C SER A 391 44.70 1.08 -31.37
N TYR A 392 45.07 1.58 -32.55
CA TYR A 392 45.86 2.82 -32.66
C TYR A 392 45.07 4.05 -32.21
N ALA A 393 43.77 4.12 -32.52
CA ALA A 393 42.90 5.18 -32.03
C ALA A 393 42.80 5.13 -30.49
N LEU A 394 42.57 3.94 -29.92
CA LEU A 394 42.57 3.72 -28.46
C LEU A 394 43.85 4.24 -27.77
N TRP A 395 45.03 3.97 -28.34
CA TRP A 395 46.29 4.47 -27.80
C TRP A 395 46.38 6.01 -27.84
N THR A 396 45.97 6.64 -28.93
CA THR A 396 45.94 8.12 -28.98
C THR A 396 44.94 8.72 -27.98
N PHE A 397 43.79 8.09 -27.77
CA PHE A 397 42.82 8.50 -26.75
C PHE A 397 43.42 8.41 -25.34
N ALA A 398 44.08 7.29 -25.02
CA ALA A 398 44.74 7.09 -23.73
C ALA A 398 45.83 8.16 -23.46
N VAL A 399 46.65 8.49 -24.47
CA VAL A 399 47.70 9.53 -24.37
C VAL A 399 47.09 10.93 -24.20
N VAL A 400 46.07 11.29 -24.97
CA VAL A 400 45.40 12.60 -24.85
C VAL A 400 44.71 12.73 -23.48
N VAL A 401 43.97 11.71 -23.04
CA VAL A 401 43.32 11.71 -21.72
C VAL A 401 44.35 11.81 -20.60
N ALA A 402 45.44 11.03 -20.64
CA ALA A 402 46.52 11.11 -19.65
C ALA A 402 47.11 12.52 -19.56
N MET A 403 47.44 13.14 -20.70
CA MET A 403 48.06 14.47 -20.75
C MET A 403 47.13 15.55 -20.14
N PHE A 404 45.87 15.61 -20.56
CA PHE A 404 44.92 16.59 -20.04
C PHE A 404 44.56 16.32 -18.57
N PHE A 405 44.48 15.06 -18.14
CA PHE A 405 44.22 14.68 -16.75
C PHE A 405 45.37 15.07 -15.82
N LEU A 406 46.62 14.82 -16.20
CA LEU A 406 47.80 15.24 -15.44
C LEU A 406 47.86 16.77 -15.26
N ILE A 407 47.57 17.53 -16.32
CA ILE A 407 47.59 18.99 -16.24
C ILE A 407 46.42 19.52 -15.39
N ALA A 408 45.24 18.87 -15.44
CA ALA A 408 44.13 19.18 -14.55
C ALA A 408 44.46 18.91 -13.07
N LEU A 409 45.14 17.80 -12.76
CA LEU A 409 45.61 17.47 -11.41
C LEU A 409 46.60 18.49 -10.88
N VAL A 410 47.61 18.87 -11.68
CA VAL A 410 48.58 19.91 -11.32
C VAL A 410 47.87 21.24 -11.04
N LYS A 411 46.90 21.62 -11.89
CA LYS A 411 46.12 22.84 -11.70
C LYS A 411 45.24 22.81 -10.45
N LYS A 412 44.62 21.68 -10.09
CA LYS A 412 43.81 21.59 -8.86
C LYS A 412 44.68 21.50 -7.60
N GLY A 413 45.82 20.81 -7.67
CA GLY A 413 46.75 20.63 -6.55
C GLY A 413 47.31 21.95 -5.99
N SER A 414 47.39 23.01 -6.79
CA SER A 414 47.84 24.33 -6.34
C SER A 414 46.82 25.09 -5.47
N GLY A 415 45.56 24.64 -5.40
CA GLY A 415 44.46 25.37 -4.76
C GLY A 415 43.76 24.62 -3.62
N SER A 416 44.40 23.63 -2.99
CA SER A 416 43.78 22.72 -2.02
C SER A 416 43.30 23.42 -0.72
N GLY A 417 42.01 23.76 -0.68
CA GLY A 417 41.29 24.21 0.51
C GLY A 417 40.39 23.12 1.06
N GLY A 418 40.45 22.88 2.39
CA GLY A 418 39.56 21.95 3.09
C GLY A 418 40.00 20.49 3.05
N VAL A 419 40.60 20.00 4.15
CA VAL A 419 40.86 18.56 4.33
C VAL A 419 39.53 17.87 4.71
N PRO A 420 39.09 16.81 4.00
CA PRO A 420 37.86 16.10 4.35
C PRO A 420 37.98 15.42 5.72
N ALA A 421 36.91 15.48 6.52
CA ALA A 421 36.92 14.97 7.89
C ALA A 421 36.97 13.43 7.95
N HIS A 422 37.98 12.87 8.61
CA HIS A 422 38.08 11.42 8.84
C HIS A 422 37.08 10.95 9.91
N LEU A 423 35.97 10.36 9.46
CA LEU A 423 34.96 9.73 10.30
C LEU A 423 35.56 8.55 11.11
N LYS A 424 35.23 8.47 12.40
CA LYS A 424 35.63 7.33 13.25
C LYS A 424 34.81 6.06 12.99
N THR A 425 33.59 6.22 12.52
CA THR A 425 32.58 5.16 12.36
C THR A 425 31.80 5.37 11.08
N MET A 426 31.60 4.31 10.30
CA MET A 426 30.71 4.31 9.14
C MET A 426 29.29 3.92 9.58
N ARG A 427 28.25 4.56 9.03
CA ARG A 427 26.86 4.09 9.19
C ARG A 427 26.65 2.90 8.27
N VAL A 428 25.90 1.89 8.72
CA VAL A 428 25.49 0.78 7.84
C VAL A 428 24.27 1.24 7.02
N SER A 429 24.53 2.02 5.97
CA SER A 429 23.53 2.45 4.97
C SER A 429 23.68 1.63 3.69
N GLY A 430 22.57 1.42 2.97
CA GLY A 430 22.60 0.68 1.69
C GLY A 430 23.56 1.31 0.67
N MET A 431 23.68 2.64 0.64
CA MET A 431 24.61 3.35 -0.25
C MET A 431 26.09 3.11 0.15
N ASN A 432 26.41 3.12 1.45
CA ASN A 432 27.76 2.76 1.90
C ASN A 432 28.09 1.30 1.57
N VAL A 433 27.14 0.37 1.77
CA VAL A 433 27.32 -1.05 1.43
C VAL A 433 27.52 -1.25 -0.07
N LEU A 434 26.77 -0.56 -0.93
CA LEU A 434 26.96 -0.59 -2.39
C LEU A 434 28.35 -0.06 -2.81
N VAL A 435 28.83 1.02 -2.18
CA VAL A 435 30.19 1.53 -2.46
C VAL A 435 31.26 0.52 -2.04
N LEU A 436 31.11 -0.15 -0.89
CA LEU A 436 32.04 -1.23 -0.49
C LEU A 436 31.99 -2.42 -1.44
N LEU A 437 30.79 -2.90 -1.77
CA LEU A 437 30.59 -4.00 -2.71
C LEU A 437 31.23 -3.68 -4.07
N SER A 438 31.11 -2.44 -4.54
CA SER A 438 31.73 -2.01 -5.80
C SER A 438 33.26 -2.06 -5.78
N ILE A 439 33.93 -1.68 -4.67
CA ILE A 439 35.39 -1.78 -4.56
C ILE A 439 35.86 -3.24 -4.68
N PHE A 440 35.13 -4.18 -4.07
CA PHE A 440 35.40 -5.62 -4.24
C PHE A 440 35.05 -6.13 -5.64
N ALA A 441 33.94 -5.69 -6.23
CA ALA A 441 33.50 -6.11 -7.56
C ALA A 441 34.43 -5.62 -8.67
N ASP A 442 34.90 -4.37 -8.61
CA ASP A 442 35.89 -3.79 -9.51
C ASP A 442 37.18 -4.64 -9.50
N ALA A 443 37.64 -5.03 -8.31
CA ALA A 443 38.86 -5.84 -8.15
C ALA A 443 38.67 -7.29 -8.61
N ALA A 444 37.51 -7.90 -8.29
CA ALA A 444 37.15 -9.23 -8.74
C ALA A 444 37.15 -9.30 -10.27
N LEU A 445 36.36 -8.44 -10.93
CA LEU A 445 36.24 -8.33 -12.40
C LEU A 445 37.60 -8.20 -13.09
N LEU A 446 38.49 -7.34 -12.59
CA LEU A 446 39.80 -7.11 -13.18
C LEU A 446 40.75 -8.31 -12.99
N SER A 447 40.65 -9.02 -11.86
CA SER A 447 41.46 -10.21 -11.58
C SER A 447 40.99 -11.46 -12.33
N SER A 448 39.67 -11.62 -12.51
CA SER A 448 39.03 -12.76 -13.17
C SER A 448 38.75 -12.53 -14.67
N LEU A 449 39.22 -11.43 -15.24
CA LEU A 449 38.86 -10.96 -16.58
C LEU A 449 39.01 -12.04 -17.68
N THR A 450 40.09 -12.81 -17.66
CA THR A 450 40.36 -13.95 -18.58
C THR A 450 39.41 -15.13 -18.44
N TYR A 451 38.69 -15.26 -17.33
CA TYR A 451 37.64 -16.26 -17.13
C TYR A 451 36.25 -15.74 -17.50
N LEU A 452 36.07 -14.41 -17.49
CA LEU A 452 34.81 -13.75 -17.84
C LEU A 452 34.75 -13.34 -19.33
N GLU A 453 35.89 -13.27 -20.01
CA GLU A 453 36.04 -12.93 -21.43
C GLU A 453 34.93 -13.49 -22.36
N PRO A 454 34.64 -14.81 -22.41
CA PRO A 454 33.60 -15.35 -23.29
C PRO A 454 32.17 -14.89 -22.93
N VAL A 455 31.93 -14.47 -21.69
CA VAL A 455 30.65 -13.87 -21.26
C VAL A 455 30.60 -12.38 -21.62
N LEU A 456 31.73 -11.68 -21.49
CA LEU A 456 31.87 -10.26 -21.83
C LEU A 456 31.82 -10.02 -23.35
N GLN A 457 32.22 -11.01 -24.16
CA GLN A 457 32.15 -11.00 -25.62
C GLN A 457 30.72 -11.23 -26.17
N MET A 458 29.72 -11.58 -25.34
CA MET A 458 28.33 -11.74 -25.80
C MET A 458 27.72 -10.40 -26.27
N GLU A 459 26.98 -10.41 -27.38
CA GLU A 459 26.30 -9.21 -27.92
C GLU A 459 25.39 -8.53 -26.89
N LEU A 460 24.66 -9.31 -26.08
CA LEU A 460 23.80 -8.79 -25.02
C LEU A 460 24.59 -7.89 -24.04
N CYS A 461 25.82 -8.27 -23.71
CA CYS A 461 26.71 -7.48 -22.87
C CYS A 461 27.12 -6.18 -23.58
N PHE A 462 27.39 -6.21 -24.89
CA PHE A 462 27.70 -5.02 -25.68
C PHE A 462 26.52 -4.03 -25.73
N TYR A 463 25.29 -4.51 -25.93
CA TYR A 463 24.09 -3.65 -25.87
C TYR A 463 23.89 -3.05 -24.47
N ILE A 464 24.09 -3.82 -23.40
CA ILE A 464 24.01 -3.32 -22.02
C ILE A 464 25.11 -2.27 -21.74
N ALA A 465 26.35 -2.52 -22.13
CA ALA A 465 27.47 -1.59 -21.98
C ALA A 465 27.25 -0.28 -22.78
N THR A 466 26.69 -0.39 -23.99
CA THR A 466 26.27 0.75 -24.81
C THR A 466 25.17 1.55 -24.12
N GLY A 467 24.14 0.88 -23.58
CA GLY A 467 23.07 1.52 -22.81
C GLY A 467 23.56 2.26 -21.56
N ILE A 468 24.46 1.64 -20.78
CA ILE A 468 25.12 2.27 -19.63
C ILE A 468 25.93 3.50 -20.07
N THR A 469 26.66 3.40 -21.19
CA THR A 469 27.47 4.50 -21.72
C THR A 469 26.60 5.67 -22.17
N ILE A 470 25.49 5.42 -22.89
CA ILE A 470 24.53 6.45 -23.30
C ILE A 470 23.88 7.09 -22.07
N ALA A 471 23.44 6.30 -21.09
CA ALA A 471 22.86 6.80 -19.85
C ALA A 471 23.84 7.69 -19.08
N TRP A 472 25.13 7.29 -19.00
CA TRP A 472 26.18 8.11 -18.40
C TRP A 472 26.35 9.44 -19.11
N LEU A 473 26.46 9.44 -20.43
CA LEU A 473 26.63 10.65 -21.22
C LEU A 473 25.45 11.63 -21.06
N VAL A 474 24.22 11.11 -21.04
CA VAL A 474 22.99 11.93 -20.84
C VAL A 474 22.90 12.46 -19.40
N VAL A 475 23.19 11.65 -18.37
CA VAL A 475 23.22 12.14 -16.98
C VAL A 475 24.31 13.19 -16.77
N MET A 476 25.49 12.99 -17.36
CA MET A 476 26.60 13.94 -17.30
C MET A 476 26.30 15.27 -18.00
N SER A 477 25.45 15.27 -19.03
CA SER A 477 25.09 16.49 -19.78
C SER A 477 23.84 17.20 -19.28
N MET A 478 22.97 16.54 -18.48
CA MET A 478 21.78 17.15 -17.88
C MET A 478 22.02 18.50 -17.20
N PRO A 479 23.10 18.72 -16.40
CA PRO A 479 23.38 20.02 -15.79
C PRO A 479 23.57 21.17 -16.79
N HIS A 480 24.06 20.87 -17.99
CA HIS A 480 24.25 21.87 -19.06
C HIS A 480 22.98 22.06 -19.89
N ALA A 481 22.16 21.01 -20.03
CA ALA A 481 20.84 21.08 -20.67
C ALA A 481 19.81 21.87 -19.82
N MET A 482 19.81 21.67 -18.50
CA MET A 482 18.91 22.32 -17.52
C MET A 482 19.41 23.73 -17.11
N SER A 483 19.77 24.55 -18.11
CA SER A 483 20.57 25.78 -17.96
C SER A 483 20.02 26.89 -17.05
N SER A 484 18.78 26.79 -16.55
CA SER A 484 18.21 27.70 -15.55
C SER A 484 18.66 27.41 -14.11
N ASP A 485 19.02 26.16 -13.79
CA ASP A 485 19.13 25.69 -12.41
C ASP A 485 20.54 25.21 -12.02
N GLN A 486 21.35 26.15 -11.50
CA GLN A 486 22.56 25.82 -10.71
C GLN A 486 22.27 24.94 -9.49
N ASN A 487 20.99 24.74 -9.14
CA ASN A 487 20.53 23.83 -8.10
C ASN A 487 20.66 22.34 -8.52
N CYS A 488 20.69 22.03 -9.82
CA CYS A 488 20.87 20.65 -10.29
C CYS A 488 22.24 20.06 -9.86
N LEU A 489 23.32 20.83 -10.04
CA LEU A 489 24.68 20.49 -9.57
C LEU A 489 24.85 20.45 -8.04
N LYS A 490 23.82 20.83 -7.27
CA LYS A 490 23.77 20.78 -5.80
C LYS A 490 22.81 19.69 -5.29
N SER A 491 22.11 19.00 -6.19
CA SER A 491 21.07 18.03 -5.84
C SER A 491 21.69 16.72 -5.36
N GLY A 492 21.46 16.37 -4.09
CA GLY A 492 21.88 15.09 -3.51
C GLY A 492 21.46 13.88 -4.36
N LYS A 493 20.27 13.93 -4.98
CA LYS A 493 19.77 12.88 -5.88
C LYS A 493 20.61 12.74 -7.15
N PHE A 494 21.04 13.85 -7.75
CA PHE A 494 21.91 13.86 -8.92
C PHE A 494 23.26 13.21 -8.62
N HIS A 495 23.87 13.55 -7.48
CA HIS A 495 25.13 12.94 -7.05
C HIS A 495 25.00 11.45 -6.72
N VAL A 496 23.87 10.99 -6.17
CA VAL A 496 23.59 9.55 -5.97
C VAL A 496 23.54 8.82 -7.31
N ALA A 497 22.75 9.32 -8.25
CA ALA A 497 22.65 8.73 -9.59
C ALA A 497 24.02 8.68 -10.28
N LEU A 498 24.78 9.77 -10.21
CA LEU A 498 26.14 9.87 -10.73
C LEU A 498 27.08 8.83 -10.09
N GLN A 499 27.09 8.70 -8.75
CA GLN A 499 27.97 7.76 -8.05
C GLN A 499 27.62 6.30 -8.33
N LEU A 500 26.33 5.95 -8.40
CA LEU A 500 25.87 4.61 -8.77
C LEU A 500 26.28 4.27 -10.21
N LEU A 501 25.94 5.16 -11.16
CA LEU A 501 26.24 4.96 -12.58
C LEU A 501 27.76 4.93 -12.85
N ARG A 502 28.55 5.65 -12.05
CA ARG A 502 30.03 5.60 -12.10
C ARG A 502 30.61 4.23 -11.74
N ARG A 503 29.91 3.40 -10.94
CA ARG A 503 30.31 2.00 -10.68
C ARG A 503 29.95 1.06 -11.83
N CYS A 504 28.97 1.41 -12.66
CA CYS A 504 28.64 0.65 -13.87
C CYS A 504 29.64 0.93 -15.03
N LEU A 505 30.43 2.01 -14.96
CA LEU A 505 31.35 2.39 -16.03
C LEU A 505 32.50 1.42 -16.25
N LEU A 506 33.10 0.87 -15.19
CA LEU A 506 34.21 -0.08 -15.36
C LEU A 506 33.74 -1.37 -16.05
N PRO A 507 32.64 -2.04 -15.62
CA PRO A 507 32.05 -3.13 -16.38
C PRO A 507 31.74 -2.79 -17.84
N ALA A 508 31.14 -1.61 -18.10
CA ALA A 508 30.84 -1.18 -19.46
C ALA A 508 32.11 -0.96 -20.30
N ALA A 509 33.13 -0.30 -19.76
CA ALA A 509 34.40 -0.07 -20.43
C ALA A 509 35.16 -1.39 -20.69
N VAL A 510 35.12 -2.34 -19.75
CA VAL A 510 35.69 -3.68 -19.93
C VAL A 510 35.01 -4.41 -21.09
N VAL A 511 33.68 -4.44 -21.16
CA VAL A 511 32.95 -5.04 -22.29
C VAL A 511 33.32 -4.36 -23.61
N LEU A 512 33.35 -3.02 -23.66
CA LEU A 512 33.73 -2.29 -24.87
C LEU A 512 35.18 -2.60 -25.31
N LEU A 513 36.10 -2.84 -24.37
CA LEU A 513 37.48 -3.27 -24.69
C LEU A 513 37.56 -4.73 -25.19
N MET A 514 36.69 -5.63 -24.71
CA MET A 514 36.62 -7.01 -25.21
C MET A 514 36.00 -7.10 -26.63
N GLN A 515 35.24 -6.09 -27.04
CA GLN A 515 34.62 -5.98 -28.37
C GLN A 515 35.52 -5.30 -29.42
N MET A 516 36.76 -4.94 -29.07
CA MET A 516 37.69 -4.22 -29.94
C MET A 516 38.20 -5.02 -31.15
N ASP A 517 38.09 -6.35 -31.12
CA ASP A 517 38.51 -7.25 -32.20
C ASP A 517 37.31 -7.82 -32.99
N GLY A 518 36.07 -7.46 -32.61
CA GLY A 518 34.83 -7.90 -33.27
C GLY A 518 34.27 -6.92 -34.30
N GLU A 519 33.10 -7.25 -34.87
CA GLU A 519 32.41 -6.40 -35.86
C GLU A 519 32.11 -4.99 -35.33
N PHE A 520 31.83 -4.87 -34.03
CA PHE A 520 31.54 -3.60 -33.36
C PHE A 520 32.78 -2.76 -33.01
N SER A 521 33.99 -3.26 -33.26
CA SER A 521 35.29 -2.65 -32.89
C SER A 521 35.38 -1.12 -33.02
N ARG A 522 35.00 -0.55 -34.17
CA ARG A 522 35.03 0.91 -34.39
C ARG A 522 34.02 1.67 -33.52
N VAL A 523 32.82 1.11 -33.33
CA VAL A 523 31.77 1.69 -32.49
C VAL A 523 32.15 1.57 -31.01
N ALA A 524 32.69 0.43 -30.59
CA ALA A 524 33.19 0.21 -29.25
C ALA A 524 34.33 1.18 -28.89
N CYS A 525 35.29 1.38 -29.80
CA CYS A 525 36.37 2.35 -29.67
C CYS A 525 35.86 3.79 -29.54
N LEU A 526 34.85 4.18 -30.34
CA LEU A 526 34.22 5.50 -30.25
C LEU A 526 33.46 5.69 -28.92
N LEU A 527 32.65 4.72 -28.50
CA LEU A 527 31.94 4.74 -27.22
C LEU A 527 32.92 4.82 -26.04
N LEU A 528 34.07 4.16 -26.12
CA LEU A 528 35.10 4.22 -25.09
C LEU A 528 35.88 5.54 -25.11
N ALA A 529 36.00 6.22 -26.26
CA ALA A 529 36.47 7.61 -26.31
C ALA A 529 35.51 8.54 -25.55
N PHE A 530 34.19 8.43 -25.81
CA PHE A 530 33.17 9.18 -25.09
C PHE A 530 33.19 8.89 -23.57
N LEU A 531 33.25 7.62 -23.18
CA LEU A 531 33.29 7.20 -21.78
C LEU A 531 34.57 7.68 -21.07
N SER A 532 35.75 7.49 -21.66
CA SER A 532 37.02 7.89 -21.05
C SER A 532 37.15 9.41 -20.92
N PHE A 533 36.84 10.19 -21.95
CA PHE A 533 36.91 11.64 -21.86
C PHE A 533 35.92 12.21 -20.84
N THR A 534 34.68 11.71 -20.77
CA THR A 534 33.70 12.23 -19.78
C THR A 534 33.96 11.75 -18.35
N SER A 535 34.40 10.51 -18.14
CA SER A 535 34.66 9.95 -16.81
C SER A 535 35.98 10.40 -16.17
N VAL A 536 36.96 10.81 -17.00
CA VAL A 536 38.30 11.24 -16.57
C VAL A 536 38.48 12.76 -16.68
N LEU A 537 37.91 13.43 -17.70
CA LEU A 537 38.06 14.89 -17.93
C LEU A 537 36.78 15.70 -17.67
N GLY A 538 35.77 15.14 -16.98
CA GLY A 538 34.54 15.83 -16.57
C GLY A 538 34.77 16.93 -15.52
N LEU A 539 35.40 18.04 -15.94
CA LEU A 539 36.12 18.95 -15.04
C LEU A 539 35.27 19.72 -14.02
N ASP A 540 34.02 20.05 -14.33
CA ASP A 540 33.13 20.69 -13.36
C ASP A 540 32.85 19.77 -12.16
N LEU A 541 32.68 18.46 -12.40
CA LEU A 541 32.57 17.46 -11.34
C LEU A 541 33.90 17.17 -10.64
N LEU A 542 35.04 17.33 -11.33
CA LEU A 542 36.36 17.31 -10.69
C LEU A 542 36.57 18.52 -9.76
N SER A 543 35.87 19.64 -9.98
CA SER A 543 35.93 20.83 -9.14
C SER A 543 35.13 20.71 -7.83
N GLN A 544 34.16 19.80 -7.75
CA GLN A 544 33.32 19.65 -6.55
C GLN A 544 34.08 18.98 -5.40
N ASP A 545 34.48 19.78 -4.40
CA ASP A 545 35.25 19.33 -3.24
C ASP A 545 34.40 18.60 -2.19
N HIS A 546 33.09 18.88 -2.12
CA HIS A 546 32.18 18.28 -1.14
C HIS A 546 30.92 17.73 -1.82
N LEU A 547 30.63 16.45 -1.57
CA LEU A 547 29.35 15.82 -1.89
C LEU A 547 28.35 16.14 -0.76
N PRO A 548 27.05 16.39 -1.04
CA PRO A 548 26.11 16.80 0.00
C PRO A 548 25.89 15.76 1.11
N ASP A 549 26.08 16.17 2.38
CA ASP A 549 25.81 15.36 3.58
C ASP A 549 24.40 14.73 3.60
N ALA A 550 23.44 15.38 2.94
CA ALA A 550 22.06 14.94 2.75
C ALA A 550 21.92 13.55 2.11
N ILE A 551 22.98 13.00 1.51
CA ILE A 551 23.00 11.65 0.93
C ILE A 551 23.21 10.55 2.00
N GLY A 552 23.81 10.88 3.15
CA GLY A 552 24.17 9.89 4.18
C GLY A 552 25.26 8.90 3.72
N LEU A 553 26.14 9.33 2.81
CA LEU A 553 27.28 8.58 2.29
C LEU A 553 28.54 8.95 3.10
N ASP A 554 29.00 8.03 3.96
CA ASP A 554 30.20 8.22 4.78
C ASP A 554 31.50 7.96 3.99
N LEU A 555 31.38 7.28 2.83
CA LEU A 555 32.47 6.90 1.94
C LEU A 555 32.68 7.93 0.82
N VAL A 556 33.01 9.17 1.21
CA VAL A 556 33.22 10.29 0.29
C VAL A 556 34.56 10.17 -0.44
N GLN A 557 34.57 9.42 -1.54
CA GLN A 557 35.70 9.30 -2.45
C GLN A 557 35.74 10.49 -3.42
N PRO A 558 36.82 11.31 -3.44
CA PRO A 558 36.88 12.51 -4.27
C PRO A 558 36.71 12.21 -5.78
N PRO A 559 35.98 13.05 -6.55
CA PRO A 559 35.72 12.79 -7.97
C PRO A 559 36.98 12.61 -8.83
N ALA A 560 38.10 13.26 -8.46
CA ALA A 560 39.40 13.14 -9.11
C ALA A 560 40.16 11.84 -8.77
N PHE A 561 40.02 11.33 -7.55
CA PHE A 561 40.54 10.01 -7.18
C PHE A 561 39.89 8.93 -8.04
N LEU A 562 38.55 8.96 -8.13
CA LEU A 562 37.75 8.05 -8.94
C LEU A 562 38.06 8.16 -10.44
N ALA A 563 38.30 9.37 -10.94
CA ALA A 563 38.67 9.60 -12.35
C ALA A 563 39.99 8.90 -12.70
N GLY A 564 41.04 9.12 -11.89
CA GLY A 564 42.33 8.48 -12.11
C GLY A 564 42.32 6.97 -11.87
N LEU A 565 41.50 6.49 -10.93
CA LEU A 565 41.35 5.06 -10.69
C LEU A 565 40.71 4.36 -11.89
N ILE A 566 39.58 4.89 -12.40
CA ILE A 566 38.91 4.37 -13.61
C ILE A 566 39.85 4.47 -14.83
N PHE A 567 40.61 5.56 -14.97
CA PHE A 567 41.61 5.69 -16.04
C PHE A 567 42.65 4.56 -15.98
N VAL A 568 43.29 4.32 -14.84
CA VAL A 568 44.30 3.26 -14.69
C VAL A 568 43.68 1.87 -14.85
N GLN A 569 42.45 1.65 -14.39
CA GLN A 569 41.73 0.39 -14.59
C GLN A 569 41.46 0.13 -16.08
N MET A 570 41.01 1.14 -16.85
CA MET A 570 40.86 1.02 -18.32
C MET A 570 42.20 0.76 -19.02
N VAL A 571 43.29 1.45 -18.61
CA VAL A 571 44.64 1.22 -19.16
C VAL A 571 45.13 -0.21 -18.87
N PHE A 572 44.85 -0.75 -17.69
CA PHE A 572 45.18 -2.14 -17.36
C PHE A 572 44.35 -3.16 -18.16
N THR A 573 43.05 -2.95 -18.35
CA THR A 573 42.25 -3.81 -19.24
C THR A 573 42.75 -3.73 -20.68
N ALA A 574 43.01 -2.54 -21.22
CA ALA A 574 43.57 -2.39 -22.56
C ALA A 574 44.97 -3.03 -22.71
N ALA A 575 45.75 -3.07 -21.63
CA ALA A 575 47.02 -3.78 -21.60
C ALA A 575 46.85 -5.32 -21.60
N GLN A 576 45.76 -5.88 -21.08
CA GLN A 576 45.51 -7.33 -21.15
C GLN A 576 45.31 -7.82 -22.59
N ASN A 577 44.74 -7.00 -23.48
CA ASN A 577 44.67 -7.29 -24.92
C ASN A 577 46.05 -7.25 -25.62
N MET A 578 47.14 -6.83 -24.94
CA MET A 578 48.48 -6.89 -25.51
C MET A 578 49.16 -8.23 -25.24
N THR A 579 49.81 -8.79 -26.26
CA THR A 579 50.59 -10.03 -26.19
C THR A 579 51.84 -9.96 -25.29
N SER A 580 52.23 -8.76 -24.83
CA SER A 580 53.38 -8.56 -23.94
C SER A 580 52.96 -8.46 -22.47
N MET A 581 53.59 -9.26 -21.62
CA MET A 581 53.32 -9.30 -20.17
C MET A 581 53.82 -8.05 -19.43
N TRP A 582 54.80 -7.33 -19.98
CA TRP A 582 55.40 -6.16 -19.33
C TRP A 582 54.45 -4.95 -19.22
N PRO A 583 53.73 -4.53 -20.29
CA PRO A 583 52.64 -3.55 -20.17
C PRO A 583 51.57 -3.91 -19.15
N GLN A 584 51.17 -5.19 -19.07
CA GLN A 584 50.16 -5.67 -18.11
C GLN A 584 50.65 -5.46 -16.66
N CYS A 585 51.88 -5.87 -16.36
CA CYS A 585 52.47 -5.68 -15.04
C CYS A 585 52.65 -4.19 -14.71
N ALA A 586 53.13 -3.38 -15.65
CA ALA A 586 53.31 -1.94 -15.46
C ALA A 586 51.99 -1.22 -15.18
N ALA A 587 50.95 -1.50 -15.96
CA ALA A 587 49.61 -0.93 -15.75
C ALA A 587 48.97 -1.39 -14.43
N ALA A 588 49.25 -2.62 -13.99
CA ALA A 588 48.79 -3.11 -12.69
C ALA A 588 49.51 -2.43 -11.50
N VAL A 589 50.80 -2.07 -11.64
CA VAL A 589 51.55 -1.29 -10.63
C VAL A 589 51.01 0.14 -10.50
N LEU A 590 50.49 0.73 -11.58
CA LEU A 590 49.90 2.06 -11.54
C LEU A 590 48.67 2.16 -10.60
N MET A 591 47.94 1.07 -10.31
CA MET A 591 46.77 1.12 -9.42
C MET A 591 47.13 1.41 -7.96
N PRO A 592 47.97 0.61 -7.27
CA PRO A 592 48.41 0.94 -5.91
C PRO A 592 49.23 2.24 -5.88
N ALA A 593 50.00 2.54 -6.94
CA ALA A 593 50.71 3.81 -7.04
C ALA A 593 49.75 5.02 -7.05
N TRP A 594 48.65 4.95 -7.80
CA TRP A 594 47.63 6.00 -7.84
C TRP A 594 46.94 6.19 -6.48
N VAL A 595 46.60 5.10 -5.78
CA VAL A 595 46.02 5.15 -4.43
C VAL A 595 46.96 5.88 -3.46
N MET A 596 48.27 5.57 -3.51
CA MET A 596 49.28 6.19 -2.66
C MET A 596 49.53 7.67 -3.02
N VAL A 597 49.64 7.99 -4.32
CA VAL A 597 49.80 9.38 -4.80
C VAL A 597 48.63 10.26 -4.38
N PHE A 598 47.39 9.80 -4.56
CA PHE A 598 46.22 10.59 -4.16
C PHE A 598 46.11 10.75 -2.64
N GLN A 599 46.52 9.74 -1.86
CA GLN A 599 46.57 9.85 -0.41
C GLN A 599 47.52 10.97 0.06
N CYS A 600 48.66 11.14 -0.62
CA CYS A 600 49.61 12.22 -0.37
C CYS A 600 49.07 13.61 -0.78
N LEU A 601 48.34 13.71 -1.90
CA LEU A 601 47.85 14.98 -2.47
C LEU A 601 46.68 15.65 -1.72
N GLY A 602 46.02 14.93 -0.81
CA GLY A 602 44.89 15.46 -0.04
C GLY A 602 44.16 14.40 0.79
N GLY A 603 44.24 13.14 0.37
CA GLY A 603 43.66 12.02 1.10
C GLY A 603 42.21 11.71 0.73
N ILE A 604 41.81 10.48 1.06
CA ILE A 604 40.49 9.94 0.75
C ILE A 604 39.57 10.12 1.97
N GLY A 605 38.34 10.59 1.74
CA GLY A 605 37.34 10.82 2.79
C GLY A 605 36.76 9.50 3.33
N GLY A 606 36.37 9.53 4.61
CA GLY A 606 35.81 8.38 5.32
C GLY A 606 36.75 7.76 6.38
N PRO A 607 36.45 6.53 6.86
CA PRO A 607 37.18 5.88 7.93
C PRO A 607 38.50 5.22 7.48
N LEU A 608 39.41 5.05 8.44
CA LEU A 608 40.85 4.81 8.20
C LEU A 608 41.20 3.45 7.59
N TRP A 609 40.26 2.49 7.60
CA TRP A 609 40.40 1.18 6.97
C TRP A 609 40.08 1.18 5.47
N VAL A 610 39.49 2.25 4.92
CA VAL A 610 39.13 2.34 3.49
C VAL A 610 40.37 2.40 2.59
N LEU A 611 41.42 3.11 3.02
CA LEU A 611 42.69 3.15 2.28
C LEU A 611 43.38 1.75 2.24
N PRO A 612 43.56 1.03 3.38
CA PRO A 612 43.97 -0.37 3.39
C PRO A 612 43.12 -1.28 2.50
N LEU A 613 41.80 -1.12 2.50
CA LEU A 613 40.90 -1.88 1.63
C LEU A 613 41.19 -1.61 0.15
N GLN A 614 41.21 -0.33 -0.25
CA GLN A 614 41.47 0.08 -1.64
C GLN A 614 42.86 -0.36 -2.12
N LEU A 615 43.90 -0.17 -1.30
CA LEU A 615 45.25 -0.63 -1.62
C LEU A 615 45.26 -2.16 -1.73
N GLY A 616 44.68 -2.88 -0.77
CA GLY A 616 44.50 -4.33 -0.81
C GLY A 616 43.88 -4.81 -2.12
N THR A 617 42.73 -4.25 -2.50
CA THR A 617 42.08 -4.58 -3.78
C THR A 617 42.94 -4.27 -5.00
N SER A 618 43.68 -3.16 -5.02
CA SER A 618 44.61 -2.85 -6.12
C SER A 618 45.80 -3.81 -6.17
N THR A 619 46.29 -4.28 -5.01
CA THR A 619 47.37 -5.28 -4.92
C THR A 619 46.91 -6.68 -5.29
N VAL A 620 45.62 -7.03 -5.16
CA VAL A 620 45.06 -8.28 -5.71
C VAL A 620 45.10 -8.26 -7.24
N VAL A 621 44.77 -7.12 -7.88
CA VAL A 621 44.87 -6.98 -9.34
C VAL A 621 46.34 -7.09 -9.79
N LEU A 622 47.27 -6.39 -9.12
CA LEU A 622 48.71 -6.51 -9.37
C LEU A 622 49.21 -7.95 -9.18
N TRP A 623 48.81 -8.63 -8.10
CA TRP A 623 49.18 -10.02 -7.88
C TRP A 623 48.66 -10.95 -8.97
N SER A 624 47.41 -10.76 -9.43
CA SER A 624 46.84 -11.55 -10.52
C SER A 624 47.60 -11.41 -11.83
N ALA A 625 48.10 -10.20 -12.15
CA ALA A 625 48.96 -9.96 -13.31
C ALA A 625 50.35 -10.61 -13.15
N LEU A 626 50.96 -10.47 -11.97
CA LEU A 626 52.28 -11.03 -11.68
C LEU A 626 52.29 -12.57 -11.66
N VAL A 627 51.22 -13.24 -11.20
CA VAL A 627 51.10 -14.70 -11.26
C VAL A 627 50.98 -15.20 -12.70
N ARG A 628 50.26 -14.49 -13.58
CA ARG A 628 50.20 -14.83 -15.01
C ARG A 628 51.57 -14.65 -15.68
N ALA A 629 52.31 -13.60 -15.32
CA ALA A 629 53.64 -13.32 -15.86
C ALA A 629 54.75 -14.24 -15.29
N MET A 630 54.59 -14.72 -14.06
CA MET A 630 55.55 -15.56 -13.35
C MET A 630 54.83 -16.70 -12.60
N PRO A 631 54.41 -17.77 -13.31
CA PRO A 631 53.62 -18.87 -12.73
C PRO A 631 54.35 -19.71 -11.67
N ALA A 632 55.64 -19.45 -11.44
CA ALA A 632 56.39 -20.02 -10.32
C ALA A 632 56.06 -19.38 -8.95
N MET A 633 55.32 -18.26 -8.92
CA MET A 633 54.95 -17.60 -7.66
C MET A 633 53.75 -18.27 -6.99
N SER A 634 53.95 -18.77 -5.77
CA SER A 634 52.90 -19.45 -5.00
C SER A 634 51.82 -18.49 -4.49
N ALA A 635 50.56 -18.94 -4.45
CA ALA A 635 49.43 -18.15 -3.94
C ALA A 635 49.63 -17.68 -2.47
N VAL A 636 50.40 -18.43 -1.68
CA VAL A 636 50.78 -18.09 -0.30
C VAL A 636 51.64 -16.80 -0.27
N GLY A 637 52.56 -16.64 -1.22
CA GLY A 637 53.33 -15.40 -1.38
C GLY A 637 52.45 -14.19 -1.66
N GLY A 638 51.38 -14.37 -2.45
CA GLY A 638 50.40 -13.33 -2.74
C GLY A 638 49.63 -12.88 -1.51
N ALA A 639 49.13 -13.82 -0.71
CA ALA A 639 48.48 -13.51 0.56
C ALA A 639 49.43 -12.74 1.50
N ALA A 640 50.72 -13.10 1.56
CA ALA A 640 51.72 -12.40 2.35
C ALA A 640 51.98 -10.96 1.84
N VAL A 641 52.09 -10.76 0.52
CA VAL A 641 52.27 -9.41 -0.08
C VAL A 641 51.05 -8.52 0.15
N VAL A 642 49.84 -9.01 -0.11
CA VAL A 642 48.59 -8.24 0.07
C VAL A 642 48.38 -7.87 1.55
N THR A 643 48.63 -8.80 2.49
CA THR A 643 48.53 -8.50 3.92
C THR A 643 49.62 -7.52 4.40
N LEU A 644 50.86 -7.65 3.92
CA LEU A 644 51.93 -6.69 4.22
C LEU A 644 51.59 -5.27 3.72
N CYS A 645 51.11 -5.15 2.47
CA CYS A 645 50.65 -3.87 1.92
C CYS A 645 49.48 -3.27 2.72
N ALA A 646 48.50 -4.09 3.14
CA ALA A 646 47.39 -3.63 3.97
C ALA A 646 47.84 -3.15 5.36
N VAL A 647 48.80 -3.84 6.00
CA VAL A 647 49.39 -3.42 7.28
C VAL A 647 50.16 -2.10 7.14
N ILE A 648 50.99 -1.96 6.10
CA ILE A 648 51.71 -0.72 5.79
C ILE A 648 50.72 0.44 5.56
N ALA A 649 49.62 0.19 4.84
CA ALA A 649 48.56 1.19 4.62
C ALA A 649 47.83 1.59 5.92
N MET A 650 47.61 0.67 6.87
CA MET A 650 47.00 0.99 8.16
C MET A 650 47.92 1.86 9.02
N LEU A 651 49.22 1.55 9.07
CA LEU A 651 50.21 2.34 9.80
C LEU A 651 50.36 3.75 9.21
N LEU A 652 50.37 3.87 7.88
CA LEU A 652 50.37 5.16 7.19
C LEU A 652 49.07 5.95 7.38
N SER A 653 47.89 5.31 7.34
CA SER A 653 46.62 6.01 7.49
C SER A 653 46.43 6.56 8.90
N GLU A 654 46.77 5.81 9.95
CA GLU A 654 46.70 6.28 11.33
C GLU A 654 47.71 7.42 11.59
N CYS A 655 48.97 7.29 11.16
CA CYS A 655 49.98 8.34 11.30
C CYS A 655 49.57 9.66 10.61
N LEU A 656 49.07 9.58 9.37
CA LEU A 656 48.57 10.76 8.63
C LEU A 656 47.31 11.34 9.28
N ALA A 657 46.40 10.50 9.78
CA ALA A 657 45.17 10.95 10.43
C ALA A 657 45.42 11.59 11.79
N GLN A 658 46.37 11.09 12.60
CA GLN A 658 46.75 11.74 13.86
C GLN A 658 47.33 13.13 13.63
N ARG A 659 48.20 13.29 12.62
CA ARG A 659 48.76 14.59 12.22
C ARG A 659 47.64 15.56 11.79
N ARG A 660 46.80 15.16 10.83
CA ARG A 660 45.67 15.97 10.34
C ARG A 660 44.65 16.32 11.44
N ARG A 661 44.39 15.42 12.40
CA ARG A 661 43.49 15.66 13.54
C ARG A 661 44.00 16.75 14.47
N ARG A 662 45.32 16.87 14.70
CA ARG A 662 45.91 17.99 15.46
C ARG A 662 45.73 19.31 14.72
N GLU A 663 46.19 19.36 13.47
CA GLU A 663 46.11 20.54 12.60
C GLU A 663 44.66 21.05 12.42
N ALA A 664 43.66 20.16 12.41
CA ALA A 664 42.24 20.52 12.35
C ALA A 664 41.67 21.02 13.69
N MET A 665 42.01 20.39 14.83
CA MET A 665 41.52 20.82 16.15
C MET A 665 42.09 22.18 16.56
N GLU A 666 43.35 22.46 16.19
CA GLU A 666 44.00 23.76 16.38
C GLU A 666 43.29 24.86 15.59
N LYS A 667 42.99 24.62 14.30
CA LYS A 667 42.27 25.59 13.43
C LYS A 667 40.80 25.79 13.83
N ALA A 668 40.14 24.78 14.40
CA ALA A 668 38.71 24.83 14.72
C ALA A 668 38.37 25.44 16.10
N GLY A 669 39.36 25.70 16.97
CA GLY A 669 39.13 26.41 18.24
C GLY A 669 38.24 25.70 19.27
N VAL A 670 37.98 24.40 19.10
CA VAL A 670 36.95 23.61 19.83
C VAL A 670 37.07 23.71 21.35
N ALA A 671 38.31 23.79 21.88
CA ALA A 671 38.59 23.97 23.30
C ALA A 671 37.94 25.22 23.94
N LYS A 672 37.59 26.23 23.14
CA LYS A 672 36.95 27.48 23.59
C LYS A 672 35.43 27.34 23.78
N VAL A 673 34.78 26.50 22.96
CA VAL A 673 33.32 26.30 22.97
C VAL A 673 32.88 25.38 24.11
N LEU A 674 33.63 24.30 24.37
CA LEU A 674 33.23 23.28 25.34
C LEU A 674 33.01 23.85 26.76
N ARG A 675 33.80 24.86 27.16
CA ARG A 675 33.65 25.58 28.44
C ARG A 675 32.31 26.29 28.59
N GLN A 676 31.76 26.85 27.50
CA GLN A 676 30.56 27.71 27.54
C GLN A 676 29.23 26.94 27.68
N ILE A 677 29.26 25.62 27.49
CA ILE A 677 28.06 24.77 27.54
C ILE A 677 27.79 24.28 28.98
N LEU A 678 28.84 23.96 29.75
CA LEU A 678 28.72 23.56 31.15
C LEU A 678 28.04 24.64 32.02
N ASP A 679 28.36 25.91 31.81
CA ASP A 679 27.82 27.06 32.57
C ASP A 679 26.31 27.29 32.43
N LYS A 680 25.65 26.67 31.44
CA LYS A 680 24.23 26.91 31.13
C LYS A 680 23.28 25.83 31.63
N LEU A 681 23.73 24.59 31.77
CA LEU A 681 22.89 23.46 32.17
C LEU A 681 22.53 23.46 33.67
N THR A 682 23.25 24.23 34.49
CA THR A 682 23.10 24.28 35.95
C THR A 682 21.94 25.14 36.48
N LYS A 683 21.08 25.72 35.61
CA LYS A 683 20.27 26.91 35.98
C LYS A 683 18.73 26.87 35.92
N LYS A 684 18.03 25.80 35.47
CA LYS A 684 16.54 25.79 35.36
C LYS A 684 15.85 24.42 35.51
N GLY A 685 14.62 24.38 36.04
CA GLY A 685 13.70 23.20 36.08
C GLY A 685 12.30 23.48 36.69
N MET A 686 11.40 22.47 36.72
CA MET A 686 10.03 22.37 37.33
C MET A 686 8.76 22.70 36.46
N GLN A 687 7.56 22.25 36.92
CA GLN A 687 6.25 22.08 36.20
C GLN A 687 5.00 22.35 37.12
N LEU A 688 3.73 22.43 36.62
CA LEU A 688 2.45 21.83 37.19
C LEU A 688 1.11 22.07 36.38
N GLU A 689 -0.10 21.79 36.94
CA GLU A 689 -1.38 21.34 36.25
C GLU A 689 -2.80 21.77 36.84
N ASN A 690 -3.88 21.62 36.01
CA ASN A 690 -5.30 21.12 36.21
C ASN A 690 -6.55 21.80 36.92
N HIS A 691 -7.79 21.43 36.45
CA HIS A 691 -9.12 21.12 37.12
C HIS A 691 -10.54 21.62 36.64
N HIS A 692 -11.66 21.27 37.35
CA HIS A 692 -13.03 20.84 36.85
C HIS A 692 -14.34 21.56 37.40
N THR A 693 -15.56 21.07 37.02
CA THR A 693 -16.95 21.55 37.40
C THR A 693 -18.10 20.46 37.45
N PRO A 694 -19.32 20.71 38.03
CA PRO A 694 -20.57 19.85 38.05
C PRO A 694 -21.92 20.61 37.68
N GLN A 695 -23.21 20.17 37.80
CA GLN A 695 -24.03 18.94 37.50
C GLN A 695 -25.58 19.29 37.56
N ILE A 696 -26.56 18.44 37.13
CA ILE A 696 -27.99 18.78 36.77
C ILE A 696 -29.08 17.76 37.31
N CYS A 697 -30.42 17.95 37.08
CA CYS A 697 -31.57 17.09 37.52
C CYS A 697 -32.74 16.90 36.47
N ASP A 698 -33.88 16.24 36.80
CA ASP A 698 -34.61 15.32 35.88
C ASP A 698 -36.19 15.19 35.93
N THR A 699 -36.78 14.34 35.06
CA THR A 699 -38.16 13.70 34.94
C THR A 699 -39.17 14.16 33.84
N LEU A 700 -39.71 13.21 33.02
CA LEU A 700 -40.96 13.29 32.19
C LEU A 700 -41.33 11.96 31.40
N SER A 701 -42.52 11.88 30.76
CA SER A 701 -43.19 10.66 30.19
C SER A 701 -42.97 10.38 28.67
N PRO A 702 -43.34 9.23 28.06
CA PRO A 702 -42.96 8.88 26.67
C PRO A 702 -43.41 9.83 25.54
N GLN A 703 -44.70 10.22 25.46
CA GLN A 703 -45.12 11.20 24.43
C GLN A 703 -44.57 12.59 24.72
N SER A 704 -44.41 12.96 25.99
CA SER A 704 -43.68 14.18 26.36
C SER A 704 -42.18 14.07 26.11
N VAL A 705 -41.56 12.89 26.07
CA VAL A 705 -40.13 12.69 25.73
C VAL A 705 -39.94 12.82 24.23
N ALA A 706 -40.88 12.34 23.41
CA ALA A 706 -40.88 12.64 21.98
C ALA A 706 -41.07 14.15 21.72
N LYS A 707 -41.98 14.80 22.45
CA LYS A 707 -42.17 16.26 22.39
C LYS A 707 -41.05 17.06 23.05
N GLU A 708 -40.37 16.55 24.06
CA GLU A 708 -39.19 17.17 24.68
C GLU A 708 -37.97 17.01 23.79
N LEU A 709 -37.78 15.88 23.11
CA LEU A 709 -36.71 15.74 22.12
C LEU A 709 -36.90 16.74 20.97
N GLN A 710 -38.14 16.93 20.53
CA GLN A 710 -38.47 17.97 19.56
C GLN A 710 -38.32 19.39 20.14
N ALA A 711 -38.85 19.66 21.32
CA ALA A 711 -38.77 20.97 21.98
C ALA A 711 -37.34 21.31 22.46
N PHE A 712 -36.48 20.33 22.70
CA PHE A 712 -35.05 20.48 22.97
C PHE A 712 -34.30 20.80 21.68
N GLU A 713 -34.68 20.19 20.56
CA GLU A 713 -34.20 20.56 19.22
C GLU A 713 -34.68 21.97 18.78
N GLU A 714 -35.77 22.47 19.36
CA GLU A 714 -36.30 23.84 19.16
C GLU A 714 -35.78 24.87 20.21
N SER A 715 -35.44 24.47 21.44
CA SER A 715 -35.04 25.37 22.54
C SER A 715 -33.54 25.41 22.85
N THR A 716 -32.77 24.38 22.48
CA THR A 716 -31.32 24.58 22.32
C THR A 716 -31.10 25.52 21.14
N ARG A 717 -30.42 26.65 21.37
CA ARG A 717 -30.22 27.68 20.33
C ARG A 717 -29.28 27.20 19.23
N MET A 718 -29.86 26.48 18.27
CA MET A 718 -29.24 26.03 17.03
C MET A 718 -28.86 27.20 16.08
N GLU A 719 -29.13 28.44 16.48
CA GLU A 719 -28.73 29.70 15.82
C GLU A 719 -27.22 29.79 15.54
N GLY A 720 -26.39 29.08 16.30
CA GLY A 720 -24.93 28.98 16.07
C GLY A 720 -24.50 28.00 14.97
N LEU A 721 -25.41 27.21 14.41
CA LEU A 721 -25.14 26.32 13.27
C LEU A 721 -25.58 27.01 11.98
N SER A 722 -24.69 27.04 10.98
CA SER A 722 -25.00 27.70 9.71
C SER A 722 -26.25 27.12 9.06
N VAL A 723 -27.04 27.97 8.39
CA VAL A 723 -28.24 27.56 7.64
C VAL A 723 -27.90 26.45 6.63
N SER A 724 -26.69 26.49 6.05
CA SER A 724 -26.15 25.43 5.19
C SER A 724 -25.95 24.09 5.91
N PHE A 725 -25.56 24.04 7.19
CA PHE A 725 -25.48 22.79 7.94
C PHE A 725 -26.87 22.22 8.24
N LEU A 726 -27.86 23.08 8.54
CA LEU A 726 -29.25 22.64 8.75
C LEU A 726 -29.92 22.18 7.45
N GLN A 727 -29.69 22.86 6.34
CA GLN A 727 -30.09 22.42 5.00
C GLN A 727 -29.42 21.09 4.66
N ASN A 728 -28.09 20.99 4.80
CA ASN A 728 -27.35 19.74 4.57
C ASN A 728 -27.80 18.61 5.50
N ARG A 729 -28.21 18.88 6.75
CA ARG A 729 -28.77 17.87 7.66
C ARG A 729 -30.17 17.43 7.23
N LYS A 730 -31.02 18.35 6.78
CA LYS A 730 -32.37 18.05 6.26
C LYS A 730 -32.28 17.27 4.95
N GLU A 731 -31.35 17.63 4.07
CA GLU A 731 -31.01 16.84 2.88
C GLU A 731 -30.36 15.50 3.23
N TRP A 732 -29.41 15.43 4.17
CA TRP A 732 -28.78 14.19 4.59
C TRP A 732 -29.79 13.20 5.17
N LEU A 733 -30.75 13.66 5.97
CA LEU A 733 -31.88 12.85 6.44
C LEU A 733 -32.84 12.48 5.30
N ALA A 734 -33.14 13.41 4.37
CA ALA A 734 -33.92 13.11 3.17
C ALA A 734 -33.19 12.19 2.17
N THR A 735 -31.87 12.08 2.25
CA THR A 735 -30.98 11.28 1.39
C THR A 735 -30.51 9.99 2.07
N LEU A 736 -30.69 9.86 3.39
CA LEU A 736 -30.82 8.59 4.10
C LEU A 736 -32.18 7.96 3.82
N ARG A 737 -33.26 8.74 3.87
CA ARG A 737 -34.62 8.28 3.49
C ARG A 737 -34.70 7.92 2.00
N ARG A 738 -34.22 8.77 1.09
CA ARG A 738 -34.10 8.43 -0.34
C ARG A 738 -33.08 7.32 -0.58
N GLY A 739 -31.88 7.35 0.00
CA GLY A 739 -30.87 6.30 -0.18
C GLY A 739 -31.32 4.91 0.26
N ARG A 740 -32.16 4.80 1.31
CA ARG A 740 -32.81 3.54 1.73
C ARG A 740 -33.83 3.04 0.69
N ASN A 741 -34.39 3.92 -0.12
CA ASN A 741 -35.29 3.59 -1.23
C ASN A 741 -34.55 3.42 -2.57
N ASP A 742 -33.48 4.17 -2.84
CA ASP A 742 -32.66 4.10 -4.06
C ASP A 742 -31.85 2.80 -4.13
N TYR A 743 -31.43 2.27 -2.97
CA TYR A 743 -30.82 0.94 -2.89
C TYR A 743 -31.85 -0.17 -3.22
N GLU A 744 -33.13 0.04 -2.92
CA GLU A 744 -34.22 -0.86 -3.32
C GLU A 744 -34.61 -0.66 -4.81
N ALA A 745 -34.58 0.58 -5.32
CA ALA A 745 -34.89 0.90 -6.70
C ALA A 745 -33.83 0.40 -7.70
N ARG A 746 -32.52 0.59 -7.39
CA ARG A 746 -31.43 0.05 -8.22
C ARG A 746 -31.37 -1.47 -8.18
N LYS A 747 -31.75 -2.10 -7.06
CA LYS A 747 -31.89 -3.57 -7.02
C LYS A 747 -32.96 -4.05 -8.01
N LYS A 748 -34.06 -3.31 -8.16
CA LYS A 748 -35.13 -3.53 -9.14
C LYS A 748 -34.79 -3.17 -10.61
N SER A 749 -33.53 -2.85 -10.91
CA SER A 749 -33.03 -2.69 -12.28
C SER A 749 -31.76 -3.52 -12.52
N TRP A 750 -31.59 -4.58 -11.70
CA TRP A 750 -30.46 -5.53 -11.67
C TRP A 750 -31.01 -6.96 -11.45
N GLU A 751 -32.14 -7.08 -10.74
CA GLU A 751 -33.20 -8.08 -10.98
C GLU A 751 -34.08 -7.66 -12.17
#